data_AF-A0A932LTI5-F1
#
_entry.id   AF-A0A932LTI5-F1
#
_cell.length_a   1.000
_cell.length_b   1.000
_cell.length_c   1.000
_cell.angle_alpha   90.00
_cell.angle_beta   90.00
_cell.angle_gamma   90.00
#
_symmetry.space_group_name_H-M   'P 1'
#
loop_
_entity.id
_entity.type
_entity.pdbx_description
1 polymer ?
#
loop_
_entity_poly.entity_id
_entity_poly.type
_entity_poly.pdbx_seq_one_letter_code
_entity_poly.pdbx_strand_id
1 'polypeptide(L)'
;MKVYLWLAVLLAMGWVSIPAEAQTWGGGTGVWSNAANWCGGIPNGGDAFIGNCKGGGTGVVTQDTGNAPVGNLTIDSGNSVSVAPGKRLTIAGATISNAGTLTLAGTGSQGAQMVWSGSTVTLKGGGTFAMSDAPNLVIGGSATTLINQETISGGGTMAAEGNFNMNNQGLVNANLTTPLQLRTTFGTLLNSGTLQASNGGTLRLVAGTGGLGFDNTGGTIQALNGSTVTLEGVAITGGTFSTSGNGVVLVKGLGGFNNLTNSGLIQVGGLTSNSALARLSGTINNTGTFQLGSAAWGDDNTLIDGTVILKGKGTIQYVNAVESIVSGSGTPFLDNVDNLIEGGGTLGNGIMALTNEKKGFILANLPAQFNLNLNPFNNQGKLQVNVGSVAVIPSKFSNFSGSTLTGGTYIVGGTLKFANANIVTNAANIQLTSPTALITASTTNALLGLSSNTKKGSLTIQGKAALTTNIAFTNAHNTSVKANSSFTVGGASTYTQTGGTTKVDGTLSATAGFALQGGSLLGKGKVAASVVSDSIVTAGDSTNASGKLSIIGGTGTYTQRATGTLNIQIGGIDVGGKYSQLAVANGASLAGTLNIKLIKNFLPAIGDTFTILTASARTGQFSTVNGLSINSGEHFEISYAPTSVQLAVVSGP
;
A
#
# COMPACT_ATOMS: atom_id res chain seq x y z
N MET A 1 -19.37 91.94 -47.82
CA MET A 1 -20.71 91.68 -47.25
C MET A 1 -20.88 90.17 -47.16
N LYS A 2 -21.42 89.69 -46.03
CA LYS A 2 -21.66 88.29 -45.57
C LYS A 2 -22.07 87.33 -46.72
N VAL A 3 -21.74 86.03 -46.71
CA VAL A 3 -22.37 84.99 -45.85
C VAL A 3 -21.50 83.72 -45.83
N TYR A 4 -21.39 83.10 -44.66
CA TYR A 4 -20.74 81.82 -44.37
C TYR A 4 -21.53 80.62 -44.93
N LEU A 5 -20.85 79.73 -45.65
CA LEU A 5 -21.34 78.42 -46.05
C LEU A 5 -20.99 77.41 -44.95
N TRP A 6 -21.99 76.88 -44.24
CA TRP A 6 -21.81 75.84 -43.23
C TRP A 6 -21.61 74.47 -43.90
N LEU A 7 -20.45 73.87 -43.65
CA LEU A 7 -20.11 72.50 -44.00
C LEU A 7 -20.67 71.56 -42.91
N ALA A 8 -21.58 70.67 -43.29
CA ALA A 8 -22.06 69.60 -42.42
C ALA A 8 -21.00 68.50 -42.33
N VAL A 9 -20.36 68.36 -41.17
CA VAL A 9 -19.60 67.16 -40.79
C VAL A 9 -20.46 66.38 -39.81
N LEU A 10 -20.96 65.23 -40.26
CA LEU A 10 -21.69 64.26 -39.47
C LEU A 10 -20.70 63.56 -38.53
N LEU A 11 -20.68 63.94 -37.24
CA LEU A 11 -19.92 63.23 -36.22
C LEU A 11 -20.82 62.12 -35.64
N ALA A 12 -20.50 60.87 -35.97
CA ALA A 12 -21.07 59.71 -35.28
C ALA A 12 -20.52 59.67 -33.84
N MET A 13 -21.26 60.25 -32.89
CA MET A 13 -21.04 59.99 -31.47
C MET A 13 -21.53 58.57 -31.17
N GLY A 14 -20.59 57.63 -31.15
CA GLY A 14 -20.78 56.35 -30.48
C GLY A 14 -21.15 56.63 -29.03
N TRP A 15 -22.30 56.13 -28.61
CA TRP A 15 -22.70 56.15 -27.21
C TRP A 15 -21.72 55.26 -26.46
N VAL A 16 -20.70 55.85 -25.83
CA VAL A 16 -19.99 55.18 -24.75
C VAL A 16 -21.03 55.02 -23.65
N SER A 17 -21.52 53.80 -23.46
CA SER A 17 -22.29 53.46 -22.26
C SER A 17 -21.38 53.71 -21.06
N ILE A 18 -21.62 54.82 -20.37
CA ILE A 18 -21.01 55.08 -19.07
C ILE A 18 -21.47 53.92 -18.17
N PRO A 19 -20.58 53.11 -17.58
CA PRO A 19 -21.04 52.09 -16.64
C PRO A 19 -21.83 52.79 -15.54
N ALA A 20 -22.99 52.22 -15.17
CA ALA A 20 -23.77 52.73 -14.05
C ALA A 20 -22.85 52.91 -12.84
N GLU A 21 -22.83 54.10 -12.24
CA GLU A 21 -21.95 54.42 -11.13
C GLU A 21 -22.21 53.42 -9.99
N ALA A 22 -21.15 52.73 -9.53
CA ALA A 22 -21.28 51.70 -8.51
C ALA A 22 -21.84 52.31 -7.21
N GLN A 23 -22.87 51.68 -6.68
CA GLN A 23 -23.56 52.15 -5.49
C GLN A 23 -22.66 51.81 -4.29
N THR A 24 -22.08 52.86 -3.70
CA THR A 24 -21.01 52.71 -2.70
C THR A 24 -21.53 52.87 -1.27
N TRP A 25 -21.10 51.99 -0.37
CA TRP A 25 -21.38 52.11 1.06
C TRP A 25 -20.71 53.34 1.68
N GLY A 26 -21.38 54.01 2.61
CA GLY A 26 -20.90 55.24 3.23
C GLY A 26 -19.73 55.03 4.20
N GLY A 27 -19.54 53.81 4.67
CA GLY A 27 -18.63 53.44 5.76
C GLY A 27 -19.37 53.21 7.08
N GLY A 28 -18.69 52.59 8.05
CA GLY A 28 -19.24 52.24 9.37
C GLY A 28 -20.25 51.10 9.35
N THR A 29 -20.83 50.82 10.52
CA THR A 29 -21.81 49.74 10.73
C THR A 29 -23.22 50.17 10.34
N GLY A 30 -23.96 49.32 9.60
CA GLY A 30 -25.35 49.60 9.25
C GLY A 30 -26.07 48.47 8.54
N VAL A 31 -27.36 48.69 8.25
CA VAL A 31 -28.21 47.75 7.50
C VAL A 31 -28.35 48.16 6.04
N TRP A 32 -28.44 47.17 5.15
CA TRP A 32 -28.49 47.33 3.70
C TRP A 32 -29.70 48.14 3.23
N SER A 33 -30.86 47.92 3.86
CA SER A 33 -32.13 48.57 3.54
C SER A 33 -32.19 50.08 3.83
N ASN A 34 -31.22 50.63 4.56
CA ASN A 34 -31.20 52.05 4.88
C ASN A 34 -30.45 52.85 3.80
N ALA A 35 -31.19 53.61 2.99
CA ALA A 35 -30.64 54.44 1.92
C ALA A 35 -29.60 55.49 2.40
N ALA A 36 -29.70 55.97 3.66
CA ALA A 36 -28.74 56.92 4.21
C ALA A 36 -27.33 56.34 4.33
N ASN A 37 -27.20 55.02 4.36
CA ASN A 37 -25.90 54.34 4.41
C ASN A 37 -25.20 54.26 3.05
N TRP A 38 -25.81 54.70 1.94
CA TRP A 38 -25.23 54.62 0.60
C TRP A 38 -24.94 56.02 0.02
N CYS A 39 -23.92 56.15 -0.84
CA CYS A 39 -23.64 57.36 -1.63
C CYS A 39 -24.37 57.39 -2.98
N GLY A 40 -24.90 56.26 -3.45
CA GLY A 40 -25.61 56.11 -4.73
C GLY A 40 -27.01 55.47 -4.59
N GLY A 41 -27.60 55.55 -3.39
CA GLY A 41 -28.84 54.83 -3.07
C GLY A 41 -28.64 53.33 -2.84
N ILE A 42 -29.70 52.65 -2.42
CA ILE A 42 -29.67 51.21 -2.15
C ILE A 42 -29.45 50.45 -3.46
N PRO A 43 -28.52 49.48 -3.50
CA PRO A 43 -28.35 48.66 -4.68
C PRO A 43 -29.61 47.89 -5.09
N ASN A 44 -30.00 48.05 -6.36
CA ASN A 44 -31.16 47.39 -6.96
C ASN A 44 -30.88 47.06 -8.43
N GLY A 45 -30.11 46.00 -8.66
CA GLY A 45 -29.66 45.55 -9.98
C GLY A 45 -28.37 46.20 -10.48
N GLY A 46 -27.92 47.29 -9.86
CA GLY A 46 -26.62 47.92 -10.10
C GLY A 46 -25.48 47.28 -9.30
N ASP A 47 -24.23 47.64 -9.64
CA ASP A 47 -23.04 47.18 -8.94
C ASP A 47 -22.98 47.76 -7.51
N ALA A 48 -22.63 46.93 -6.53
CA ALA A 48 -22.47 47.32 -5.13
C ALA A 48 -20.99 47.33 -4.73
N PHE A 49 -20.53 48.45 -4.20
CA PHE A 49 -19.16 48.62 -3.70
C PHE A 49 -19.19 48.89 -2.20
N ILE A 50 -18.68 47.96 -1.40
CA ILE A 50 -18.52 48.14 0.04
C ILE A 50 -17.15 48.78 0.29
N GLY A 51 -17.13 50.09 0.03
CA GLY A 51 -16.03 50.99 0.37
C GLY A 51 -16.50 52.09 1.32
N ASN A 52 -15.65 53.08 1.59
CA ASN A 52 -15.94 54.16 2.55
C ASN A 52 -16.12 55.51 1.83
N CYS A 53 -17.14 55.66 0.99
CA CYS A 53 -17.31 56.89 0.19
C CYS A 53 -17.62 58.15 1.02
N LYS A 54 -18.15 58.02 2.24
CA LYS A 54 -18.39 59.16 3.16
C LYS A 54 -17.25 59.35 4.17
N GLY A 55 -16.11 58.68 3.99
CA GLY A 55 -14.97 58.75 4.91
C GLY A 55 -15.23 58.13 6.29
N GLY A 56 -16.25 57.26 6.41
CA GLY A 56 -16.52 56.50 7.64
C GLY A 56 -15.45 55.45 7.94
N GLY A 57 -15.47 54.91 9.17
CA GLY A 57 -14.66 53.74 9.54
C GLY A 57 -15.03 52.50 8.70
N THR A 58 -14.39 51.37 8.97
CA THR A 58 -14.64 50.09 8.27
C THR A 58 -16.13 49.80 8.05
N GLY A 59 -16.52 49.52 6.82
CA GLY A 59 -17.88 49.15 6.45
C GLY A 59 -18.28 47.79 7.02
N VAL A 60 -19.30 47.77 7.87
CA VAL A 60 -19.87 46.54 8.45
C VAL A 60 -21.35 46.50 8.08
N VAL A 61 -21.68 45.76 7.03
CA VAL A 61 -22.99 45.79 6.39
C VAL A 61 -23.81 44.57 6.76
N THR A 62 -25.00 44.76 7.30
CA THR A 62 -25.99 43.69 7.49
C THR A 62 -27.00 43.73 6.36
N GLN A 63 -27.01 42.71 5.50
CA GLN A 63 -28.06 42.50 4.51
C GLN A 63 -29.31 41.94 5.20
N ASP A 64 -30.40 42.72 5.18
CA ASP A 64 -31.61 42.51 5.95
C ASP A 64 -32.88 42.35 5.08
N THR A 65 -32.75 42.40 3.75
CA THR A 65 -33.89 42.34 2.82
C THR A 65 -34.12 40.93 2.25
N GLY A 66 -35.34 40.65 1.80
CA GLY A 66 -35.73 39.32 1.29
C GLY A 66 -35.23 38.98 -0.11
N ASN A 67 -34.69 39.96 -0.85
CA ASN A 67 -34.08 39.80 -2.18
C ASN A 67 -33.38 41.11 -2.56
N ALA A 68 -32.09 41.25 -2.26
CA ALA A 68 -31.27 42.37 -2.76
C ALA A 68 -30.52 41.93 -4.02
N PRO A 69 -31.04 42.14 -5.25
CA PRO A 69 -30.26 41.90 -6.46
C PRO A 69 -29.21 42.99 -6.62
N VAL A 70 -27.97 42.57 -6.86
CA VAL A 70 -26.87 43.45 -7.30
C VAL A 70 -26.27 42.91 -8.58
N GLY A 71 -25.64 43.79 -9.36
CA GLY A 71 -24.77 43.42 -10.46
C GLY A 71 -23.53 42.70 -9.92
N ASN A 72 -22.37 43.34 -10.01
CA ASN A 72 -21.17 42.89 -9.33
C ASN A 72 -21.17 43.34 -7.86
N LEU A 73 -20.51 42.56 -7.01
CA LEU A 73 -20.24 42.94 -5.62
C LEU A 73 -18.74 43.10 -5.43
N THR A 74 -18.31 44.20 -4.84
CA THR A 74 -16.92 44.40 -4.43
C THR A 74 -16.88 44.76 -2.95
N ILE A 75 -16.03 44.06 -2.18
CA ILE A 75 -15.82 44.30 -0.75
C ILE A 75 -14.34 44.62 -0.58
N ASP A 76 -14.00 45.85 -0.19
CA ASP A 76 -12.61 46.24 0.04
C ASP A 76 -12.05 45.62 1.31
N SER A 77 -10.72 45.55 1.39
CA SER A 77 -10.01 45.02 2.56
C SER A 77 -10.47 45.66 3.86
N GLY A 78 -10.72 44.82 4.86
CA GLY A 78 -11.23 45.20 6.17
C GLY A 78 -12.76 45.29 6.25
N ASN A 79 -13.46 45.52 5.15
CA ASN A 79 -14.92 45.66 5.14
C ASN A 79 -15.62 44.30 5.20
N SER A 80 -16.91 44.30 5.56
CA SER A 80 -17.71 43.08 5.66
C SER A 80 -19.17 43.25 5.22
N VAL A 81 -19.72 42.16 4.70
CA VAL A 81 -21.16 41.99 4.42
C VAL A 81 -21.64 40.72 5.11
N SER A 82 -22.70 40.83 5.91
CA SER A 82 -23.33 39.71 6.61
C SER A 82 -24.80 39.60 6.19
N VAL A 83 -25.19 38.47 5.62
CA VAL A 83 -26.59 38.16 5.27
C VAL A 83 -27.30 37.62 6.51
N ALA A 84 -28.33 38.32 6.97
CA ALA A 84 -29.04 37.97 8.19
C ALA A 84 -29.87 36.67 8.06
N PRO A 85 -30.25 36.02 9.19
CA PRO A 85 -31.08 34.81 9.17
C PRO A 85 -32.38 35.00 8.37
N GLY A 86 -32.71 34.03 7.51
CA GLY A 86 -33.90 34.06 6.66
C GLY A 86 -33.86 35.10 5.53
N LYS A 87 -32.71 35.77 5.33
CA LYS A 87 -32.52 36.77 4.27
C LYS A 87 -31.68 36.23 3.12
N ARG A 88 -31.69 36.98 2.01
CA ARG A 88 -31.12 36.58 0.74
C ARG A 88 -30.40 37.74 0.05
N LEU A 89 -29.14 37.50 -0.33
CA LEU A 89 -28.38 38.35 -1.25
C LEU A 89 -28.29 37.67 -2.63
N THR A 90 -28.64 38.41 -3.70
CA THR A 90 -28.65 37.89 -5.07
C THR A 90 -27.60 38.60 -5.91
N ILE A 91 -26.67 37.87 -6.52
CA ILE A 91 -25.63 38.37 -7.42
C ILE A 91 -26.00 38.01 -8.86
N ALA A 92 -26.36 39.03 -9.65
CA ALA A 92 -26.70 38.90 -11.06
C ALA A 92 -25.51 39.16 -11.99
N GLY A 93 -24.48 39.87 -11.50
CA GLY A 93 -23.25 40.14 -12.23
C GLY A 93 -22.30 38.96 -12.30
N ALA A 94 -21.18 39.16 -12.98
CA ALA A 94 -20.21 38.10 -13.26
C ALA A 94 -19.16 37.92 -12.14
N THR A 95 -19.08 38.86 -11.19
CA THR A 95 -17.98 38.87 -10.22
C THR A 95 -18.39 39.27 -8.82
N ILE A 96 -17.77 38.61 -7.85
CA ILE A 96 -17.67 39.03 -6.46
C ILE A 96 -16.18 39.26 -6.20
N SER A 97 -15.76 40.52 -6.07
CA SER A 97 -14.38 40.91 -5.76
C SER A 97 -14.28 41.21 -4.26
N ASN A 98 -13.99 40.20 -3.47
CA ASN A 98 -13.98 40.22 -2.02
C ASN A 98 -12.55 40.25 -1.47
N ALA A 99 -12.05 41.40 -1.05
CA ALA A 99 -10.81 41.49 -0.26
C ALA A 99 -11.11 41.51 1.27
N GLY A 100 -12.38 41.49 1.66
CA GLY A 100 -12.85 41.53 3.04
C GLY A 100 -13.52 40.23 3.48
N THR A 101 -14.65 40.36 4.17
CA THR A 101 -15.44 39.22 4.68
C THR A 101 -16.87 39.25 4.18
N LEU A 102 -17.29 38.18 3.52
CA LEU A 102 -18.68 37.91 3.18
C LEU A 102 -19.19 36.79 4.08
N THR A 103 -20.35 36.97 4.73
CA THR A 103 -20.88 35.98 5.68
C THR A 103 -22.34 35.64 5.40
N LEU A 104 -22.71 34.35 5.41
CA LEU A 104 -24.08 33.88 5.62
C LEU A 104 -24.28 33.62 7.11
N ALA A 105 -24.97 34.52 7.79
CA ALA A 105 -25.12 34.52 9.24
C ALA A 105 -26.45 33.92 9.70
N GLY A 106 -26.80 32.73 9.21
CA GLY A 106 -27.95 31.97 9.70
C GLY A 106 -27.85 31.62 11.19
N THR A 107 -28.98 31.36 11.83
CA THR A 107 -29.07 30.99 13.26
C THR A 107 -30.13 29.92 13.51
N GLY A 108 -29.83 28.95 14.36
CA GLY A 108 -30.75 27.84 14.66
C GLY A 108 -31.20 27.13 13.39
N SER A 109 -32.51 27.04 13.18
CA SER A 109 -33.11 26.46 11.96
C SER A 109 -33.22 27.44 10.78
N GLN A 110 -32.93 28.73 10.98
CA GLN A 110 -33.05 29.77 9.96
C GLN A 110 -31.70 30.02 9.26
N GLY A 111 -31.52 29.43 8.08
CA GLY A 111 -30.35 29.71 7.23
C GLY A 111 -30.38 31.11 6.62
N ALA A 112 -29.22 31.65 6.27
CA ALA A 112 -29.08 32.77 5.34
C ALA A 112 -28.77 32.25 3.92
N GLN A 113 -29.10 33.03 2.90
CA GLN A 113 -29.03 32.59 1.51
C GLN A 113 -28.18 33.50 0.62
N MET A 114 -27.35 32.89 -0.21
CA MET A 114 -26.71 33.52 -1.36
C MET A 114 -27.32 32.94 -2.64
N VAL A 115 -27.69 33.80 -3.58
CA VAL A 115 -28.16 33.38 -4.91
C VAL A 115 -27.24 33.96 -5.97
N TRP A 116 -26.72 33.11 -6.85
CA TRP A 116 -25.95 33.53 -8.01
C TRP A 116 -26.79 33.30 -9.26
N SER A 117 -27.32 34.37 -9.83
CA SER A 117 -28.20 34.31 -11.01
C SER A 117 -27.47 34.62 -12.32
N GLY A 118 -26.23 35.12 -12.27
CA GLY A 118 -25.36 35.21 -13.45
C GLY A 118 -25.07 33.83 -14.04
N SER A 119 -24.79 33.77 -15.35
CA SER A 119 -24.41 32.51 -16.03
C SER A 119 -23.07 31.97 -15.52
N THR A 120 -22.15 32.87 -15.16
CA THR A 120 -20.90 32.55 -14.48
C THR A 120 -20.61 33.62 -13.44
N VAL A 121 -20.33 33.21 -12.21
CA VAL A 121 -19.94 34.12 -11.12
C VAL A 121 -18.56 33.72 -10.62
N THR A 122 -17.62 34.66 -10.66
CA THR A 122 -16.26 34.46 -10.12
C THR A 122 -16.14 35.11 -8.76
N LEU A 123 -15.86 34.30 -7.73
CA LEU A 123 -15.50 34.74 -6.39
C LEU A 123 -13.97 34.85 -6.31
N LYS A 124 -13.44 36.06 -6.11
CA LYS A 124 -12.01 36.41 -6.12
C LYS A 124 -11.73 37.60 -5.20
N GLY A 125 -10.46 37.92 -4.93
CA GLY A 125 -10.09 39.10 -4.14
C GLY A 125 -9.20 38.80 -2.92
N GLY A 126 -9.09 37.54 -2.53
CA GLY A 126 -8.25 37.05 -1.43
C GLY A 126 -8.92 37.10 -0.06
N GLY A 127 -10.20 37.51 0.00
CA GLY A 127 -10.99 37.57 1.22
C GLY A 127 -11.56 36.20 1.62
N THR A 128 -12.52 36.23 2.54
CA THR A 128 -13.20 35.02 3.03
C THR A 128 -14.70 35.07 2.76
N PHE A 129 -15.25 33.93 2.36
CA PHE A 129 -16.69 33.68 2.36
C PHE A 129 -17.03 32.66 3.46
N ALA A 130 -17.66 33.10 4.54
CA ALA A 130 -17.98 32.29 5.70
C ALA A 130 -19.48 31.97 5.80
N MET A 131 -19.81 30.73 6.13
CA MET A 131 -21.16 30.27 6.44
C MET A 131 -21.22 29.89 7.92
N SER A 132 -22.19 30.40 8.66
CA SER A 132 -22.36 30.06 10.07
C SER A 132 -22.73 28.58 10.30
N ASP A 133 -22.77 28.15 11.56
CA ASP A 133 -23.18 26.80 11.97
C ASP A 133 -24.72 26.67 11.94
N ALA A 134 -25.29 26.85 10.75
CA ALA A 134 -26.72 26.86 10.47
C ALA A 134 -26.96 26.24 9.07
N PRO A 135 -28.20 25.89 8.70
CA PRO A 135 -28.51 25.36 7.37
C PRO A 135 -28.49 26.47 6.29
N ASN A 136 -27.35 27.15 6.13
CA ASN A 136 -27.12 28.18 5.13
C ASN A 136 -27.19 27.60 3.70
N LEU A 137 -27.56 28.44 2.74
CA LEU A 137 -27.80 28.00 1.38
C LEU A 137 -27.05 28.85 0.34
N VAL A 138 -26.34 28.20 -0.56
CA VAL A 138 -25.84 28.82 -1.79
C VAL A 138 -26.58 28.19 -2.97
N ILE A 139 -27.28 29.02 -3.72
CA ILE A 139 -28.18 28.63 -4.81
C ILE A 139 -27.64 29.20 -6.13
N GLY A 140 -27.60 28.39 -7.18
CA GLY A 140 -27.38 28.86 -8.55
C GLY A 140 -28.69 29.12 -9.27
N GLY A 141 -28.67 30.02 -10.25
CA GLY A 141 -29.70 30.09 -11.28
C GLY A 141 -29.63 28.90 -12.24
N SER A 142 -30.43 28.96 -13.31
CA SER A 142 -30.41 27.95 -14.37
C SER A 142 -29.07 27.92 -15.10
N ALA A 143 -28.31 26.83 -14.96
CA ALA A 143 -26.99 26.61 -15.60
C ALA A 143 -25.85 27.55 -15.11
N THR A 144 -25.92 28.05 -13.88
CA THR A 144 -24.88 28.92 -13.31
C THR A 144 -23.59 28.15 -13.01
N THR A 145 -22.44 28.74 -13.36
CA THR A 145 -21.11 28.25 -12.97
C THR A 145 -20.47 29.16 -11.92
N LEU A 146 -20.15 28.62 -10.75
CA LEU A 146 -19.25 29.27 -9.80
C LEU A 146 -17.80 29.00 -10.18
N ILE A 147 -16.98 30.04 -10.24
CA ILE A 147 -15.52 29.92 -10.16
C ILE A 147 -15.08 30.43 -8.79
N ASN A 148 -14.63 29.53 -7.92
CA ASN A 148 -14.09 29.90 -6.60
C ASN A 148 -12.58 30.04 -6.65
N GLN A 149 -12.05 31.24 -6.40
CA GLN A 149 -10.62 31.52 -6.23
C GLN A 149 -10.27 31.94 -4.78
N GLU A 150 -11.20 31.77 -3.84
CA GLU A 150 -11.06 32.20 -2.44
C GLU A 150 -11.24 31.05 -1.44
N THR A 151 -11.20 31.41 -0.15
CA THR A 151 -11.61 30.51 0.93
C THR A 151 -13.11 30.62 1.17
N ILE A 152 -13.81 29.52 0.96
CA ILE A 152 -15.19 29.29 1.42
C ILE A 152 -15.11 28.39 2.66
N SER A 153 -15.76 28.76 3.76
CA SER A 153 -15.73 27.95 4.98
C SER A 153 -17.08 27.94 5.70
N GLY A 154 -17.34 26.91 6.51
CA GLY A 154 -18.52 26.84 7.35
C GLY A 154 -19.36 25.58 7.20
N GLY A 155 -20.66 25.70 7.47
CA GLY A 155 -21.66 24.62 7.35
C GLY A 155 -22.88 25.08 6.55
N GLY A 156 -23.60 24.13 5.95
CA GLY A 156 -24.77 24.39 5.10
C GLY A 156 -24.71 23.63 3.79
N THR A 157 -25.49 24.05 2.79
CA THR A 157 -25.53 23.42 1.47
C THR A 157 -25.14 24.40 0.39
N MET A 158 -24.16 24.02 -0.42
CA MET A 158 -23.88 24.66 -1.70
C MET A 158 -24.49 23.84 -2.82
N ALA A 159 -24.95 24.52 -3.87
CA ALA A 159 -25.60 23.92 -5.03
C ALA A 159 -26.94 23.23 -4.72
N ALA A 160 -27.77 23.89 -3.90
CA ALA A 160 -28.99 23.28 -3.40
C ALA A 160 -30.08 23.01 -4.46
N GLU A 161 -30.12 23.82 -5.52
CA GLU A 161 -31.14 23.76 -6.58
C GLU A 161 -30.51 24.03 -7.96
N GLY A 162 -31.05 23.41 -9.02
CA GLY A 162 -30.69 23.69 -10.42
C GLY A 162 -29.45 22.98 -10.99
N ASN A 163 -29.15 23.25 -12.27
CA ASN A 163 -27.91 22.86 -12.96
C ASN A 163 -26.75 23.75 -12.49
N PHE A 164 -26.32 23.61 -11.24
CA PHE A 164 -25.20 24.36 -10.69
C PHE A 164 -23.87 23.66 -11.00
N ASN A 165 -22.96 24.38 -11.67
CA ASN A 165 -21.58 23.95 -11.89
C ASN A 165 -20.66 24.66 -10.89
N MET A 166 -19.62 23.96 -10.44
CA MET A 166 -18.57 24.54 -9.61
C MET A 166 -17.20 24.26 -10.21
N ASN A 167 -16.37 25.29 -10.28
CA ASN A 167 -14.95 25.20 -10.54
C ASN A 167 -14.20 25.75 -9.33
N ASN A 168 -13.75 24.87 -8.45
CA ASN A 168 -12.99 25.22 -7.27
C ASN A 168 -11.49 25.29 -7.59
N GLN A 169 -10.93 26.50 -7.50
CA GLN A 169 -9.50 26.80 -7.61
C GLN A 169 -8.90 27.23 -6.26
N GLY A 170 -9.75 27.59 -5.30
CA GLY A 170 -9.37 27.98 -3.93
C GLY A 170 -9.59 26.87 -2.90
N LEU A 171 -9.89 27.26 -1.66
CA LEU A 171 -10.17 26.37 -0.54
C LEU A 171 -11.67 26.35 -0.24
N VAL A 172 -12.25 25.16 -0.13
CA VAL A 172 -13.57 24.96 0.48
C VAL A 172 -13.39 24.12 1.74
N ASN A 173 -13.73 24.65 2.91
CA ASN A 173 -13.43 24.05 4.20
C ASN A 173 -14.68 23.86 5.07
N ALA A 174 -15.08 22.60 5.28
CA ALA A 174 -16.08 22.22 6.27
C ALA A 174 -15.44 22.18 7.66
N ASN A 175 -15.68 23.21 8.48
CA ASN A 175 -14.99 23.41 9.75
C ASN A 175 -15.93 23.61 10.97
N LEU A 176 -17.23 23.33 10.79
CA LEU A 176 -18.27 23.47 11.80
C LEU A 176 -19.04 22.16 12.01
N THR A 177 -19.93 22.12 13.01
CA THR A 177 -20.68 20.91 13.36
C THR A 177 -21.72 20.55 12.32
N THR A 178 -22.41 21.56 11.76
CA THR A 178 -23.28 21.40 10.59
C THR A 178 -22.42 21.03 9.39
N PRO A 179 -22.67 19.87 8.73
CA PRO A 179 -21.90 19.49 7.57
C PRO A 179 -21.98 20.54 6.44
N LEU A 180 -20.88 20.74 5.73
CA LEU A 180 -20.91 21.45 4.46
C LEU A 180 -21.18 20.44 3.36
N GLN A 181 -22.32 20.58 2.69
CA GLN A 181 -22.71 19.70 1.59
C GLN A 181 -22.45 20.39 0.26
N LEU A 182 -21.70 19.73 -0.62
CA LEU A 182 -21.56 20.10 -2.03
C LEU A 182 -22.39 19.11 -2.86
N ARG A 183 -23.43 19.61 -3.52
CA ARG A 183 -24.33 18.81 -4.34
C ARG A 183 -24.08 19.04 -5.83
N THR A 184 -24.17 17.99 -6.63
CA THR A 184 -24.20 18.12 -8.09
C THR A 184 -25.42 17.39 -8.63
N THR A 185 -26.58 18.04 -8.60
CA THR A 185 -27.81 17.38 -9.06
C THR A 185 -27.82 17.17 -10.57
N PHE A 186 -27.33 18.17 -11.32
CA PHE A 186 -27.30 18.18 -12.79
C PHE A 186 -26.13 18.99 -13.39
N GLY A 187 -25.14 19.36 -12.58
CA GLY A 187 -23.94 20.10 -13.03
C GLY A 187 -22.63 19.36 -12.77
N THR A 188 -21.52 19.90 -13.30
CA THR A 188 -20.16 19.38 -13.10
C THR A 188 -19.47 20.04 -11.91
N LEU A 189 -18.71 19.28 -11.12
CA LEU A 189 -17.77 19.83 -10.15
C LEU A 189 -16.34 19.57 -10.62
N LEU A 190 -15.61 20.66 -10.87
CA LEU A 190 -14.18 20.66 -11.14
C LEU A 190 -13.47 21.17 -9.89
N ASN A 191 -12.45 20.45 -9.43
CA ASN A 191 -11.61 20.84 -8.32
C ASN A 191 -10.13 20.78 -8.72
N SER A 192 -9.53 21.94 -8.90
CA SER A 192 -8.08 22.11 -9.02
C SER A 192 -7.46 22.70 -7.75
N GLY A 193 -8.28 23.15 -6.80
CA GLY A 193 -7.88 23.61 -5.48
C GLY A 193 -8.04 22.52 -4.41
N THR A 194 -8.50 22.92 -3.22
CA THR A 194 -8.65 22.03 -2.07
C THR A 194 -10.09 21.98 -1.58
N LEU A 195 -10.64 20.77 -1.46
CA LEU A 195 -11.85 20.47 -0.70
C LEU A 195 -11.45 19.82 0.62
N GLN A 196 -11.81 20.42 1.75
CA GLN A 196 -11.30 20.04 3.07
C GLN A 196 -12.41 19.87 4.10
N ALA A 197 -12.23 18.91 4.99
CA ALA A 197 -12.86 18.89 6.32
C ALA A 197 -11.79 19.13 7.40
N SER A 198 -12.09 20.00 8.37
CA SER A 198 -11.19 20.35 9.48
C SER A 198 -11.96 20.57 10.78
N ASN A 199 -11.26 20.65 11.92
CA ASN A 199 -11.84 20.94 13.24
C ASN A 199 -13.00 20.02 13.66
N GLY A 200 -12.98 18.75 13.23
CA GLY A 200 -14.07 17.80 13.51
C GLY A 200 -15.29 17.97 12.60
N GLY A 201 -15.22 18.88 11.63
CA GLY A 201 -16.27 19.11 10.65
C GLY A 201 -16.42 17.97 9.65
N THR A 202 -17.56 17.97 8.96
CA THR A 202 -17.86 17.01 7.89
C THR A 202 -18.09 17.72 6.57
N LEU A 203 -17.27 17.41 5.56
CA LEU A 203 -17.54 17.76 4.18
C LEU A 203 -18.31 16.61 3.51
N ARG A 204 -19.46 16.88 2.90
CA ARG A 204 -20.27 15.89 2.20
C ARG A 204 -20.30 16.18 0.70
N LEU A 205 -19.71 15.30 -0.10
CA LEU A 205 -19.79 15.34 -1.55
C LEU A 205 -20.90 14.40 -1.99
N VAL A 206 -21.94 14.95 -2.62
CA VAL A 206 -23.16 14.20 -2.92
C VAL A 206 -23.48 14.32 -4.40
N ALA A 207 -23.54 13.19 -5.09
CA ALA A 207 -24.06 13.13 -6.44
C ALA A 207 -25.59 13.28 -6.40
N GLY A 208 -26.19 14.00 -7.35
CA GLY A 208 -27.62 13.89 -7.57
C GLY A 208 -27.98 13.01 -8.76
N THR A 209 -29.25 13.10 -9.16
CA THR A 209 -29.89 12.22 -10.13
C THR A 209 -29.27 12.40 -11.53
N GLY A 210 -28.44 11.45 -11.96
CA GLY A 210 -27.80 11.48 -13.27
C GLY A 210 -26.29 11.25 -13.27
N GLY A 211 -25.64 11.24 -12.09
CA GLY A 211 -24.27 10.73 -11.94
C GLY A 211 -23.21 11.53 -12.72
N LEU A 212 -23.29 12.86 -12.72
CA LEU A 212 -22.25 13.68 -13.33
C LEU A 212 -20.96 13.63 -12.49
N GLY A 213 -19.82 13.45 -13.17
CA GLY A 213 -18.53 13.22 -12.56
C GLY A 213 -17.96 14.43 -11.83
N PHE A 214 -17.20 14.14 -10.78
CA PHE A 214 -16.37 15.07 -10.02
C PHE A 214 -14.94 14.95 -10.58
N ASP A 215 -14.48 15.96 -11.30
CA ASP A 215 -13.10 15.99 -11.76
C ASP A 215 -12.24 16.67 -10.70
N ASN A 216 -11.39 15.90 -10.05
CA ASN A 216 -10.46 16.36 -9.04
C ASN A 216 -9.03 16.47 -9.61
N THR A 217 -8.86 16.46 -10.93
CA THR A 217 -7.54 16.51 -11.56
C THR A 217 -6.77 17.76 -11.14
N GLY A 218 -5.59 17.54 -10.56
CA GLY A 218 -4.74 18.60 -10.00
C GLY A 218 -5.16 19.09 -8.61
N GLY A 219 -6.36 18.73 -8.14
CA GLY A 219 -6.89 19.12 -6.83
C GLY A 219 -6.64 18.11 -5.72
N THR A 220 -6.95 18.55 -4.50
CA THR A 220 -6.89 17.73 -3.27
C THR A 220 -8.26 17.67 -2.59
N ILE A 221 -8.65 16.46 -2.17
CA ILE A 221 -9.76 16.23 -1.25
C ILE A 221 -9.17 15.68 0.05
N GLN A 222 -9.37 16.37 1.18
CA GLN A 222 -8.70 15.99 2.42
C GLN A 222 -9.55 16.07 3.68
N ALA A 223 -9.32 15.11 4.58
CA ALA A 223 -9.86 15.12 5.94
C ALA A 223 -8.71 15.30 6.94
N LEU A 224 -8.67 16.45 7.61
CA LEU A 224 -7.70 16.68 8.67
C LEU A 224 -8.07 15.87 9.93
N ASN A 225 -7.17 15.88 10.92
CA ASN A 225 -7.39 15.20 12.21
C ASN A 225 -8.80 15.49 12.77
N GLY A 226 -9.48 14.41 13.16
CA GLY A 226 -10.83 14.38 13.73
C GLY A 226 -11.95 14.60 12.73
N SER A 227 -11.65 14.89 11.46
CA SER A 227 -12.62 15.38 10.48
C SER A 227 -12.97 14.31 9.44
N THR A 228 -14.07 14.49 8.73
CA THR A 228 -14.57 13.50 7.75
C THR A 228 -14.89 14.14 6.41
N VAL A 229 -14.41 13.54 5.32
CA VAL A 229 -14.99 13.76 4.00
C VAL A 229 -15.88 12.56 3.67
N THR A 230 -17.17 12.77 3.45
CA THR A 230 -18.09 11.72 3.03
C THR A 230 -18.35 11.81 1.53
N LEU A 231 -18.23 10.69 0.83
CA LEU A 231 -18.51 10.53 -0.59
C LEU A 231 -19.82 9.76 -0.73
N GLU A 232 -20.87 10.40 -1.26
CA GLU A 232 -22.21 9.80 -1.39
C GLU A 232 -22.62 9.71 -2.85
N GLY A 233 -22.45 8.53 -3.45
CA GLY A 233 -22.87 8.31 -4.85
C GLY A 233 -21.97 8.95 -5.91
N VAL A 234 -20.79 9.48 -5.53
CA VAL A 234 -19.95 10.30 -6.42
C VAL A 234 -18.94 9.48 -7.21
N ALA A 235 -18.76 9.80 -8.50
CA ALA A 235 -17.67 9.31 -9.33
C ALA A 235 -16.60 10.38 -9.45
N ILE A 236 -15.39 10.10 -8.94
CA ILE A 236 -14.26 11.02 -8.87
C ILE A 236 -13.15 10.56 -9.83
N THR A 237 -12.68 11.50 -10.64
CA THR A 237 -11.55 11.31 -11.55
C THR A 237 -10.36 12.14 -11.09
N GLY A 238 -9.18 11.55 -11.03
CA GLY A 238 -7.92 12.26 -10.81
C GLY A 238 -7.70 12.78 -9.38
N GLY A 239 -6.57 13.45 -9.22
CA GLY A 239 -6.20 14.19 -8.02
C GLY A 239 -5.75 13.33 -6.84
N THR A 240 -5.67 14.00 -5.68
CA THR A 240 -5.15 13.40 -4.44
C THR A 240 -6.22 13.37 -3.37
N PHE A 241 -6.38 12.22 -2.73
CA PHE A 241 -7.02 12.10 -1.43
C PHE A 241 -5.96 12.04 -0.34
N SER A 242 -6.18 12.77 0.75
CA SER A 242 -5.26 12.77 1.89
C SER A 242 -6.02 12.82 3.21
N THR A 243 -5.46 12.19 4.24
CA THR A 243 -5.97 12.33 5.60
C THR A 243 -4.83 12.51 6.58
N SER A 244 -5.09 13.15 7.72
CA SER A 244 -4.13 13.30 8.81
C SER A 244 -4.73 12.90 10.15
N GLY A 245 -3.89 12.40 11.07
CA GLY A 245 -4.35 11.87 12.35
C GLY A 245 -5.41 10.78 12.17
N ASN A 246 -6.58 10.94 12.76
CA ASN A 246 -7.74 10.05 12.59
C ASN A 246 -8.77 10.55 11.55
N GLY A 247 -8.40 11.51 10.69
CA GLY A 247 -9.26 11.96 9.59
C GLY A 247 -9.54 10.83 8.60
N VAL A 248 -10.73 10.84 8.00
CA VAL A 248 -11.20 9.76 7.11
C VAL A 248 -11.88 10.31 5.84
N VAL A 249 -11.60 9.68 4.70
CA VAL A 249 -12.46 9.76 3.51
C VAL A 249 -13.37 8.55 3.51
N LEU A 250 -14.65 8.77 3.78
CA LEU A 250 -15.66 7.75 3.96
C LEU A 250 -16.52 7.60 2.70
N VAL A 251 -16.53 6.41 2.10
CA VAL A 251 -17.38 6.08 0.96
C VAL A 251 -18.72 5.53 1.45
N LYS A 252 -19.81 6.17 1.06
CA LYS A 252 -21.19 5.73 1.29
C LYS A 252 -21.92 5.55 -0.04
N GLY A 253 -22.58 4.40 -0.21
CA GLY A 253 -23.22 4.05 -1.48
C GLY A 253 -22.21 3.79 -2.59
N LEU A 254 -22.59 4.07 -3.85
CA LEU A 254 -21.75 3.82 -5.02
C LEU A 254 -20.72 4.94 -5.23
N GLY A 255 -19.45 4.71 -4.89
CA GLY A 255 -18.34 5.61 -5.19
C GLY A 255 -17.54 5.13 -6.39
N GLY A 256 -17.18 6.01 -7.34
CA GLY A 256 -16.28 5.69 -8.45
C GLY A 256 -14.93 6.39 -8.29
N PHE A 257 -13.83 5.68 -8.57
CA PHE A 257 -12.47 6.21 -8.51
C PHE A 257 -11.73 5.86 -9.80
N ASN A 258 -11.34 6.88 -10.55
CA ASN A 258 -10.57 6.75 -11.78
C ASN A 258 -9.28 7.55 -11.68
N ASN A 259 -8.13 6.91 -11.90
CA ASN A 259 -6.82 7.58 -11.93
C ASN A 259 -6.48 8.38 -10.65
N LEU A 260 -6.79 7.83 -9.48
CA LEU A 260 -6.68 8.49 -8.17
C LEU A 260 -5.31 8.29 -7.51
N THR A 261 -4.83 9.29 -6.77
CA THR A 261 -3.78 9.13 -5.75
C THR A 261 -4.40 9.10 -4.34
N ASN A 262 -4.17 8.03 -3.58
CA ASN A 262 -4.57 7.95 -2.17
C ASN A 262 -3.33 8.03 -1.27
N SER A 263 -3.21 9.09 -0.46
CA SER A 263 -2.14 9.26 0.53
C SER A 263 -2.63 9.19 1.98
N GLY A 264 -3.90 8.84 2.21
CA GLY A 264 -4.51 8.76 3.54
C GLY A 264 -5.36 7.50 3.74
N LEU A 265 -6.35 7.60 4.62
CA LEU A 265 -7.34 6.57 4.88
C LEU A 265 -8.60 6.81 4.04
N ILE A 266 -8.84 5.90 3.09
CA ILE A 266 -10.14 5.75 2.44
C ILE A 266 -10.82 4.54 3.07
N GLN A 267 -12.00 4.75 3.65
CA GLN A 267 -12.83 3.69 4.22
C GLN A 267 -14.03 3.44 3.32
N VAL A 268 -14.19 2.20 2.86
CA VAL A 268 -15.34 1.75 2.08
C VAL A 268 -16.32 1.10 3.03
N GLY A 269 -17.48 1.73 3.20
CA GLY A 269 -18.45 1.34 4.22
C GLY A 269 -18.23 2.09 5.54
N GLY A 270 -19.22 2.05 6.43
CA GLY A 270 -19.14 2.71 7.73
C GLY A 270 -19.52 1.77 8.89
N LEU A 271 -19.06 2.09 10.10
CA LEU A 271 -19.43 1.39 11.34
C LEU A 271 -20.94 1.46 11.67
N THR A 272 -21.67 2.27 10.89
CA THR A 272 -23.10 2.64 10.90
C THR A 272 -24.15 1.55 10.64
N SER A 273 -24.36 1.24 9.34
CA SER A 273 -25.48 0.41 8.84
C SER A 273 -25.70 0.43 7.30
N ASN A 274 -24.76 0.89 6.47
CA ASN A 274 -24.98 0.98 5.00
C ASN A 274 -23.87 0.27 4.22
N SER A 275 -24.27 -0.62 3.29
CA SER A 275 -23.36 -1.20 2.29
C SER A 275 -22.80 -0.10 1.38
N ALA A 276 -21.49 -0.09 1.16
CA ALA A 276 -20.84 0.75 0.17
C ALA A 276 -20.23 -0.08 -0.97
N LEU A 277 -20.16 0.52 -2.15
CA LEU A 277 -19.42 -0.03 -3.29
C LEU A 277 -18.40 1.00 -3.76
N ALA A 278 -17.11 0.69 -3.69
CA ALA A 278 -16.06 1.47 -4.33
C ALA A 278 -15.71 0.87 -5.70
N ARG A 279 -15.89 1.59 -6.80
CA ARG A 279 -15.47 1.15 -8.14
C ARG A 279 -14.09 1.72 -8.45
N LEU A 280 -13.10 0.88 -8.65
CA LEU A 280 -11.75 1.28 -9.05
C LEU A 280 -11.59 1.07 -10.56
N SER A 281 -10.94 2.03 -11.23
CA SER A 281 -10.59 1.96 -12.65
C SER A 281 -9.30 2.74 -12.93
N GLY A 282 -8.57 2.34 -13.98
CA GLY A 282 -7.32 3.00 -14.37
C GLY A 282 -6.18 2.79 -13.37
N THR A 283 -5.34 3.79 -13.18
CA THR A 283 -4.20 3.69 -12.24
C THR A 283 -4.55 4.24 -10.87
N ILE A 284 -4.48 3.41 -9.83
CA ILE A 284 -4.63 3.82 -8.44
C ILE A 284 -3.24 3.89 -7.81
N ASN A 285 -2.77 5.10 -7.50
CA ASN A 285 -1.52 5.34 -6.76
C ASN A 285 -1.82 5.42 -5.27
N ASN A 286 -1.90 4.26 -4.63
CA ASN A 286 -2.18 4.11 -3.21
C ASN A 286 -0.87 4.08 -2.41
N THR A 287 -0.57 5.16 -1.71
CA THR A 287 0.49 5.22 -0.69
C THR A 287 -0.07 5.18 0.74
N GLY A 288 -1.38 5.32 0.89
CA GLY A 288 -2.12 5.18 2.15
C GLY A 288 -2.82 3.84 2.27
N THR A 289 -4.01 3.85 2.86
CA THR A 289 -4.83 2.65 3.11
C THR A 289 -6.20 2.79 2.46
N PHE A 290 -6.59 1.80 1.67
CA PHE A 290 -8.00 1.50 1.39
C PHE A 290 -8.45 0.42 2.37
N GLN A 291 -9.27 0.81 3.33
CA GLN A 291 -9.86 -0.10 4.30
C GLN A 291 -11.24 -0.51 3.83
N LEU A 292 -11.46 -1.82 3.72
CA LEU A 292 -12.74 -2.43 3.36
C LEU A 292 -13.36 -2.98 4.64
N GLY A 293 -14.47 -2.37 5.08
CA GLY A 293 -15.40 -3.02 5.99
C GLY A 293 -16.24 -2.10 6.88
N SER A 294 -17.21 -2.75 7.52
CA SER A 294 -18.17 -2.18 8.47
C SER A 294 -18.20 -2.97 9.77
N ALA A 295 -18.73 -2.34 10.83
CA ALA A 295 -18.90 -3.00 12.13
C ALA A 295 -20.09 -3.97 12.19
N ALA A 296 -20.92 -4.05 11.14
CA ALA A 296 -22.18 -4.80 11.18
C ALA A 296 -22.68 -5.19 9.78
N TRP A 297 -22.90 -6.50 9.57
CA TRP A 297 -23.83 -7.19 8.64
C TRP A 297 -24.02 -6.70 7.18
N GLY A 298 -23.22 -5.76 6.68
CA GLY A 298 -23.30 -5.25 5.31
C GLY A 298 -22.19 -5.79 4.40
N ASP A 299 -22.54 -6.12 3.16
CA ASP A 299 -21.59 -6.50 2.11
C ASP A 299 -20.91 -5.24 1.54
N ASP A 300 -19.89 -4.74 2.23
CA ASP A 300 -19.02 -3.70 1.68
C ASP A 300 -18.12 -4.31 0.60
N ASN A 301 -18.22 -3.75 -0.59
CA ASN A 301 -17.58 -4.30 -1.78
C ASN A 301 -16.68 -3.26 -2.45
N THR A 302 -15.61 -3.73 -3.07
CA THR A 302 -14.90 -2.97 -4.10
C THR A 302 -15.08 -3.66 -5.43
N LEU A 303 -15.40 -2.90 -6.47
CA LEU A 303 -15.51 -3.37 -7.83
C LEU A 303 -14.26 -2.99 -8.62
N ILE A 304 -13.63 -3.94 -9.28
CA ILE A 304 -12.56 -3.68 -10.26
C ILE A 304 -13.19 -3.57 -11.64
N ASP A 305 -13.17 -2.37 -12.22
CA ASP A 305 -13.77 -2.08 -13.52
C ASP A 305 -12.71 -1.93 -14.61
N GLY A 306 -12.72 -2.85 -15.57
CA GLY A 306 -11.67 -2.96 -16.58
C GLY A 306 -10.32 -3.35 -15.98
N THR A 307 -9.24 -2.71 -16.45
CA THR A 307 -7.89 -2.90 -15.89
C THR A 307 -7.62 -1.87 -14.81
N VAL A 308 -7.26 -2.35 -13.62
CA VAL A 308 -6.79 -1.52 -12.50
C VAL A 308 -5.32 -1.81 -12.23
N ILE A 309 -4.49 -0.77 -12.25
CA ILE A 309 -3.08 -0.83 -11.85
C ILE A 309 -2.97 -0.24 -10.45
N LEU A 310 -2.60 -1.06 -9.49
CA LEU A 310 -2.47 -0.70 -8.09
C LEU A 310 -0.99 -0.55 -7.71
N LYS A 311 -0.54 0.68 -7.49
CA LYS A 311 0.88 1.03 -7.17
C LYS A 311 0.97 1.98 -5.98
N GLY A 312 2.16 2.28 -5.48
CA GLY A 312 2.39 3.27 -4.42
C GLY A 312 2.75 2.69 -3.04
N LYS A 313 2.87 1.35 -2.92
CA LYS A 313 3.25 0.65 -1.69
C LYS A 313 2.32 0.82 -0.48
N GLY A 314 1.12 1.32 -0.70
CA GLY A 314 0.08 1.39 0.32
C GLY A 314 -0.55 0.02 0.59
N THR A 315 -1.66 0.05 1.32
CA THR A 315 -2.38 -1.14 1.77
C THR A 315 -3.82 -1.15 1.26
N ILE A 316 -4.29 -2.32 0.83
CA ILE A 316 -5.69 -2.69 0.77
C ILE A 316 -5.95 -3.63 1.94
N GLN A 317 -6.81 -3.24 2.88
CA GLN A 317 -7.04 -3.97 4.12
C GLN A 317 -8.49 -4.42 4.20
N TYR A 318 -8.71 -5.73 4.27
CA TYR A 318 -9.99 -6.32 4.65
C TYR A 318 -10.04 -6.43 6.18
N VAL A 319 -11.00 -5.76 6.82
CA VAL A 319 -11.09 -5.81 8.30
C VAL A 319 -11.79 -7.06 8.83
N ASN A 320 -12.65 -7.75 8.06
CA ASN A 320 -13.21 -9.04 8.47
C ASN A 320 -13.30 -10.03 7.30
N ALA A 321 -14.26 -10.97 7.37
CA ALA A 321 -14.38 -12.11 6.46
C ALA A 321 -15.49 -11.95 5.41
N VAL A 322 -16.29 -10.90 5.53
CA VAL A 322 -17.48 -10.67 4.70
C VAL A 322 -17.12 -9.78 3.50
N GLU A 323 -16.05 -8.99 3.61
CA GLU A 323 -15.69 -8.05 2.56
C GLU A 323 -15.18 -8.74 1.30
N SER A 324 -15.51 -8.14 0.16
CA SER A 324 -15.09 -8.64 -1.13
C SER A 324 -14.57 -7.55 -2.07
N ILE A 325 -13.55 -7.90 -2.86
CA ILE A 325 -13.19 -7.19 -4.07
C ILE A 325 -13.66 -8.05 -5.24
N VAL A 326 -14.55 -7.56 -6.09
CA VAL A 326 -15.20 -8.37 -7.15
C VAL A 326 -15.01 -7.75 -8.53
N SER A 327 -15.29 -8.55 -9.55
CA SER A 327 -15.16 -8.15 -10.95
C SER A 327 -16.29 -7.21 -11.38
N GLY A 328 -15.95 -6.16 -12.13
CA GLY A 328 -16.90 -5.46 -13.01
C GLY A 328 -17.36 -6.34 -14.18
N SER A 329 -18.04 -5.73 -15.14
CA SER A 329 -18.42 -6.39 -16.40
C SER A 329 -17.20 -6.70 -17.28
N GLY A 330 -17.28 -7.74 -18.11
CA GLY A 330 -16.23 -8.12 -19.05
C GLY A 330 -15.14 -8.98 -18.43
N THR A 331 -13.88 -8.74 -18.78
CA THR A 331 -12.70 -9.48 -18.30
C THR A 331 -11.78 -8.57 -17.48
N PRO A 332 -12.19 -8.13 -16.28
CA PRO A 332 -11.39 -7.20 -15.50
C PRO A 332 -10.10 -7.84 -14.99
N PHE A 333 -9.09 -7.00 -14.84
CA PHE A 333 -7.74 -7.38 -14.47
C PHE A 333 -7.22 -6.45 -13.38
N LEU A 334 -6.78 -7.04 -12.26
CA LEU A 334 -6.10 -6.31 -11.19
C LEU A 334 -4.60 -6.59 -11.26
N ASP A 335 -3.82 -5.54 -11.52
CA ASP A 335 -2.35 -5.57 -11.47
C ASP A 335 -1.88 -4.97 -10.15
N ASN A 336 -1.51 -5.81 -9.18
CA ASN A 336 -0.91 -5.37 -7.92
C ASN A 336 0.60 -5.23 -8.09
N VAL A 337 1.05 -4.00 -8.38
CA VAL A 337 2.46 -3.69 -8.67
C VAL A 337 3.33 -3.82 -7.42
N ASP A 338 2.92 -3.17 -6.32
CA ASP A 338 3.72 -3.08 -5.10
C ASP A 338 2.92 -2.84 -3.81
N ASN A 339 1.59 -2.97 -3.83
CA ASN A 339 0.78 -2.79 -2.62
C ASN A 339 0.72 -4.07 -1.78
N LEU A 340 0.42 -3.89 -0.49
CA LEU A 340 -0.02 -4.93 0.41
C LEU A 340 -1.54 -5.13 0.26
N ILE A 341 -1.99 -6.37 0.03
CA ILE A 341 -3.39 -6.77 0.13
C ILE A 341 -3.49 -7.75 1.30
N GLU A 342 -4.19 -7.38 2.37
CA GLU A 342 -4.23 -8.17 3.61
C GLU A 342 -5.62 -8.35 4.21
N GLY A 343 -5.78 -9.38 5.05
CA GLY A 343 -6.96 -9.62 5.86
C GLY A 343 -7.55 -11.02 5.71
N GLY A 344 -8.89 -11.09 5.79
CA GLY A 344 -9.75 -12.22 5.45
C GLY A 344 -10.79 -11.78 4.40
N GLY A 345 -11.69 -12.66 3.95
CA GLY A 345 -12.72 -12.30 2.98
C GLY A 345 -12.43 -12.79 1.56
N THR A 346 -12.92 -12.10 0.53
CA THR A 346 -12.84 -12.60 -0.85
C THR A 346 -12.19 -11.60 -1.82
N LEU A 347 -11.19 -12.07 -2.55
CA LEU A 347 -10.56 -11.37 -3.66
C LEU A 347 -10.92 -12.07 -4.97
N GLY A 348 -11.79 -11.44 -5.74
CA GLY A 348 -12.37 -11.92 -6.98
C GLY A 348 -13.68 -12.71 -6.81
N ASN A 349 -14.27 -13.09 -7.93
CA ASN A 349 -15.53 -13.85 -8.02
C ASN A 349 -15.43 -15.02 -9.02
N GLY A 350 -14.21 -15.48 -9.31
CA GLY A 350 -13.93 -16.54 -10.27
C GLY A 350 -13.81 -16.08 -11.72
N ILE A 351 -13.94 -14.76 -11.97
CA ILE A 351 -13.81 -14.15 -13.30
C ILE A 351 -12.61 -13.21 -13.36
N MET A 352 -12.40 -12.40 -12.32
CA MET A 352 -11.31 -11.41 -12.29
C MET A 352 -9.93 -12.09 -12.34
N ALA A 353 -9.11 -11.67 -13.30
CA ALA A 353 -7.70 -12.04 -13.34
C ALA A 353 -6.89 -11.13 -12.42
N LEU A 354 -5.84 -11.66 -11.80
CA LEU A 354 -4.94 -10.87 -10.98
C LEU A 354 -3.49 -11.28 -11.17
N THR A 355 -2.63 -10.29 -11.35
CA THR A 355 -1.18 -10.47 -11.21
C THR A 355 -0.71 -9.74 -9.95
N ASN A 356 -0.11 -10.50 -9.03
CA ASN A 356 0.64 -9.95 -7.91
C ASN A 356 2.11 -9.86 -8.34
N GLU A 357 2.55 -8.67 -8.75
CA GLU A 357 3.88 -8.44 -9.31
C GLU A 357 4.98 -8.67 -8.27
N LYS A 358 6.24 -8.68 -8.73
CA LYS A 358 7.40 -9.04 -7.88
C LYS A 358 7.51 -8.28 -6.56
N LYS A 359 7.00 -7.05 -6.48
CA LYS A 359 6.97 -6.23 -5.26
C LYS A 359 5.63 -6.27 -4.53
N GLY A 360 4.59 -6.80 -5.17
CA GLY A 360 3.27 -6.97 -4.58
C GLY A 360 3.28 -8.03 -3.48
N PHE A 361 2.45 -7.80 -2.46
CA PHE A 361 2.35 -8.68 -1.30
C PHE A 361 0.89 -8.98 -0.97
N ILE A 362 0.51 -10.26 -0.99
CA ILE A 362 -0.77 -10.75 -0.48
C ILE A 362 -0.53 -11.45 0.86
N LEU A 363 -1.30 -11.09 1.89
CA LEU A 363 -1.15 -11.58 3.26
C LEU A 363 -2.48 -12.04 3.84
N ALA A 364 -2.63 -13.34 4.07
CA ALA A 364 -3.69 -13.87 4.92
C ALA A 364 -3.23 -13.83 6.39
N ASN A 365 -3.82 -12.93 7.18
CA ASN A 365 -3.45 -12.67 8.58
C ASN A 365 -4.61 -12.72 9.58
N LEU A 366 -5.83 -13.01 9.14
CA LEU A 366 -6.97 -13.22 10.03
C LEU A 366 -7.25 -14.73 10.22
N PRO A 367 -7.94 -15.13 11.32
CA PRO A 367 -8.39 -16.51 11.49
C PRO A 367 -9.40 -16.95 10.43
N ALA A 368 -10.18 -16.00 9.92
CA ALA A 368 -11.09 -16.23 8.82
C ALA A 368 -10.34 -16.50 7.51
N GLN A 369 -10.98 -17.27 6.63
CA GLN A 369 -10.41 -17.65 5.35
C GLN A 369 -10.26 -16.43 4.42
N PHE A 370 -9.13 -16.36 3.71
CA PHE A 370 -8.94 -15.44 2.59
C PHE A 370 -9.12 -16.20 1.27
N ASN A 371 -10.23 -15.95 0.59
CA ASN A 371 -10.60 -16.54 -0.70
C ASN A 371 -10.00 -15.76 -1.86
N LEU A 372 -8.94 -16.26 -2.47
CA LEU A 372 -8.34 -15.75 -3.70
C LEU A 372 -9.10 -16.31 -4.92
N ASN A 373 -10.38 -15.97 -5.04
CA ASN A 373 -11.28 -16.45 -6.10
C ASN A 373 -11.03 -15.73 -7.43
N LEU A 374 -9.88 -16.02 -8.03
CA LEU A 374 -9.31 -15.33 -9.18
C LEU A 374 -9.14 -16.27 -10.36
N ASN A 375 -9.28 -15.76 -11.59
CA ASN A 375 -9.20 -16.59 -12.79
C ASN A 375 -8.59 -15.86 -14.00
N PRO A 376 -7.28 -16.02 -14.26
CA PRO A 376 -6.30 -16.71 -13.43
C PRO A 376 -5.73 -15.84 -12.29
N PHE A 377 -5.17 -16.51 -11.27
CA PHE A 377 -4.24 -15.89 -10.31
C PHE A 377 -2.79 -16.14 -10.72
N ASN A 378 -1.99 -15.07 -10.84
CA ASN A 378 -0.55 -15.11 -11.07
C ASN A 378 0.20 -14.39 -9.93
N ASN A 379 1.00 -15.11 -9.17
CA ASN A 379 1.84 -14.58 -8.09
C ASN A 379 3.32 -14.56 -8.50
N GLN A 380 3.82 -13.40 -8.90
CA GLN A 380 5.26 -13.15 -9.09
C GLN A 380 5.92 -12.64 -7.80
N GLY A 381 5.15 -11.97 -6.95
CA GLY A 381 5.58 -11.45 -5.65
C GLY A 381 5.42 -12.44 -4.52
N LYS A 382 4.91 -11.94 -3.40
CA LYS A 382 4.78 -12.70 -2.15
C LYS A 382 3.33 -13.02 -1.82
N LEU A 383 3.06 -14.29 -1.49
CA LEU A 383 1.87 -14.75 -0.79
C LEU A 383 2.28 -15.30 0.58
N GLN A 384 1.77 -14.72 1.66
CA GLN A 384 2.00 -15.20 3.02
C GLN A 384 0.70 -15.64 3.68
N VAL A 385 0.74 -16.77 4.36
CA VAL A 385 -0.35 -17.28 5.19
C VAL A 385 0.18 -17.39 6.62
N ASN A 386 -0.31 -16.54 7.51
CA ASN A 386 0.10 -16.56 8.92
C ASN A 386 -0.38 -17.82 9.64
N VAL A 387 0.23 -18.10 10.79
CA VAL A 387 -0.22 -19.19 11.68
C VAL A 387 -1.67 -18.97 12.08
N GLY A 388 -2.50 -20.00 11.97
CA GLY A 388 -3.94 -19.93 12.25
C GLY A 388 -4.80 -19.40 11.11
N SER A 389 -4.21 -18.86 10.04
CA SER A 389 -4.94 -18.38 8.86
C SER A 389 -5.05 -19.44 7.77
N VAL A 390 -6.05 -19.26 6.89
CA VAL A 390 -6.24 -20.09 5.69
C VAL A 390 -6.35 -19.18 4.46
N ALA A 391 -5.54 -19.43 3.43
CA ALA A 391 -5.71 -18.82 2.11
C ALA A 391 -6.15 -19.90 1.11
N VAL A 392 -7.16 -19.61 0.29
CA VAL A 392 -7.71 -20.57 -0.67
C VAL A 392 -7.71 -19.99 -2.08
N ILE A 393 -7.12 -20.71 -3.03
CA ILE A 393 -7.16 -20.40 -4.46
C ILE A 393 -8.05 -21.47 -5.13
N PRO A 394 -9.37 -21.24 -5.21
CA PRO A 394 -10.32 -22.25 -5.69
C PRO A 394 -10.28 -22.43 -7.22
N SER A 395 -9.77 -21.43 -7.93
CA SER A 395 -9.82 -21.30 -9.38
C SER A 395 -8.41 -21.44 -10.00
N LYS A 396 -8.25 -21.09 -11.28
CA LYS A 396 -6.99 -21.30 -12.03
C LYS A 396 -5.81 -20.55 -11.39
N PHE A 397 -4.80 -21.30 -10.98
CA PHE A 397 -3.55 -20.78 -10.42
C PHE A 397 -2.41 -20.88 -11.44
N SER A 398 -2.03 -19.78 -12.08
CA SER A 398 -1.04 -19.75 -13.17
C SER A 398 0.35 -20.21 -12.76
N ASN A 399 0.72 -20.06 -11.49
CA ASN A 399 2.01 -20.55 -11.00
C ASN A 399 2.06 -22.07 -10.83
N PHE A 400 0.95 -22.78 -10.96
CA PHE A 400 0.94 -24.23 -10.86
C PHE A 400 0.57 -24.85 -12.21
N SER A 401 1.53 -25.53 -12.83
CA SER A 401 1.39 -26.14 -14.16
C SER A 401 1.82 -27.60 -14.11
N GLY A 402 0.87 -28.51 -14.39
CA GLY A 402 1.07 -29.95 -14.21
C GLY A 402 1.28 -30.28 -12.74
N SER A 403 2.54 -30.52 -12.36
CA SER A 403 2.98 -30.76 -10.97
C SER A 403 4.10 -29.82 -10.54
N THR A 404 4.34 -28.75 -11.30
CA THR A 404 5.40 -27.77 -11.05
C THR A 404 4.82 -26.47 -10.48
N LEU A 405 5.37 -26.01 -9.36
CA LEU A 405 5.19 -24.63 -8.89
C LEU A 405 6.26 -23.75 -9.54
N THR A 406 5.86 -22.90 -10.48
CA THR A 406 6.73 -22.32 -11.52
C THR A 406 7.43 -21.01 -11.12
N GLY A 407 7.00 -20.35 -10.05
CA GLY A 407 7.59 -19.08 -9.59
C GLY A 407 6.79 -18.44 -8.44
N GLY A 408 7.24 -17.27 -7.97
CA GLY A 408 6.66 -16.56 -6.83
C GLY A 408 7.28 -16.95 -5.49
N THR A 409 6.89 -16.25 -4.42
CA THR A 409 7.25 -16.57 -3.03
C THR A 409 6.02 -16.94 -2.22
N TYR A 410 6.11 -18.06 -1.49
CA TYR A 410 5.04 -18.62 -0.66
C TYR A 410 5.56 -18.84 0.76
N ILE A 411 5.11 -18.02 1.71
CA ILE A 411 5.46 -18.14 3.13
C ILE A 411 4.26 -18.72 3.88
N VAL A 412 4.37 -19.95 4.33
CA VAL A 412 3.25 -20.72 4.86
C VAL A 412 3.51 -21.05 6.33
N GLY A 413 2.79 -20.37 7.21
CA GLY A 413 2.66 -20.72 8.63
C GLY A 413 1.27 -21.28 8.98
N GLY A 414 0.25 -20.96 8.19
CA GLY A 414 -1.10 -21.53 8.27
C GLY A 414 -1.33 -22.55 7.16
N THR A 415 -2.52 -22.51 6.53
CA THR A 415 -2.88 -23.40 5.41
C THR A 415 -3.02 -22.65 4.10
N LEU A 416 -2.24 -23.03 3.09
CA LEU A 416 -2.44 -22.62 1.69
C LEU A 416 -3.16 -23.73 0.93
N LYS A 417 -4.39 -23.47 0.51
CA LYS A 417 -5.20 -24.42 -0.25
C LYS A 417 -5.31 -23.99 -1.72
N PHE A 418 -5.11 -24.91 -2.66
CA PHE A 418 -5.43 -24.66 -4.06
C PHE A 418 -5.85 -25.94 -4.80
N ALA A 419 -6.60 -25.77 -5.89
CA ALA A 419 -7.11 -26.89 -6.67
C ALA A 419 -5.97 -27.80 -7.20
N ASN A 420 -6.13 -29.11 -7.06
CA ASN A 420 -5.18 -30.13 -7.54
C ASN A 420 -3.74 -29.99 -7.00
N ALA A 421 -3.57 -29.42 -5.81
CA ALA A 421 -2.25 -29.26 -5.19
C ALA A 421 -1.51 -30.59 -5.03
N ASN A 422 -0.51 -30.79 -5.89
CA ASN A 422 0.46 -31.88 -5.86
C ASN A 422 1.78 -31.36 -6.45
N ILE A 423 2.65 -30.81 -5.60
CA ILE A 423 3.89 -30.16 -6.02
C ILE A 423 5.01 -31.20 -6.02
N VAL A 424 5.33 -31.70 -7.22
CA VAL A 424 6.44 -32.62 -7.46
C VAL A 424 7.73 -31.85 -7.77
N THR A 425 7.62 -30.71 -8.44
CA THR A 425 8.76 -29.88 -8.83
C THR A 425 8.60 -28.45 -8.33
N ASN A 426 9.59 -27.95 -7.59
CA ASN A 426 9.64 -26.58 -7.12
C ASN A 426 10.58 -25.72 -7.98
N ALA A 427 10.04 -24.69 -8.63
CA ALA A 427 10.77 -23.61 -9.26
C ALA A 427 10.43 -22.23 -8.65
N ALA A 428 9.78 -22.24 -7.48
CA ALA A 428 9.40 -21.07 -6.69
C ALA A 428 10.17 -21.00 -5.37
N ASN A 429 9.91 -19.99 -4.56
CA ASN A 429 10.43 -19.87 -3.20
C ASN A 429 9.38 -20.30 -2.19
N ILE A 430 9.54 -21.49 -1.60
CA ILE A 430 8.64 -22.05 -0.57
C ILE A 430 9.31 -21.91 0.80
N GLN A 431 8.60 -21.33 1.76
CA GLN A 431 9.01 -21.26 3.16
C GLN A 431 7.92 -21.84 4.06
N LEU A 432 8.23 -22.90 4.80
CA LEU A 432 7.37 -23.41 5.87
C LEU A 432 7.83 -22.81 7.19
N THR A 433 6.94 -22.11 7.90
CA THR A 433 7.33 -21.24 9.02
C THR A 433 6.69 -21.59 10.37
N SER A 434 5.98 -22.71 10.46
CA SER A 434 5.37 -23.19 11.71
C SER A 434 5.18 -24.71 11.70
N PRO A 435 4.90 -25.35 12.86
CA PRO A 435 4.51 -26.76 12.92
C PRO A 435 3.19 -27.08 12.20
N THR A 436 2.32 -26.09 12.00
CA THR A 436 1.00 -26.26 11.35
C THR A 436 1.00 -25.83 9.88
N ALA A 437 2.17 -25.49 9.34
CA ALA A 437 2.31 -25.08 7.94
C ALA A 437 1.85 -26.21 7.00
N LEU A 438 0.84 -25.92 6.18
CA LEU A 438 0.26 -26.90 5.27
C LEU A 438 -0.01 -26.28 3.89
N ILE A 439 0.43 -26.95 2.84
CA ILE A 439 -0.01 -26.70 1.46
C ILE A 439 -0.85 -27.90 1.05
N THR A 440 -2.07 -27.70 0.54
CA THR A 440 -2.97 -28.83 0.27
C THR A 440 -4.05 -28.54 -0.76
N ALA A 441 -4.66 -29.59 -1.33
CA ALA A 441 -5.94 -29.49 -2.03
C ALA A 441 -7.13 -29.80 -1.11
N SER A 442 -6.87 -30.53 -0.02
CA SER A 442 -7.84 -31.08 0.91
C SER A 442 -7.17 -31.19 2.28
N THR A 443 -6.61 -32.36 2.62
CA THR A 443 -5.95 -32.62 3.91
C THR A 443 -4.51 -33.09 3.75
N THR A 444 -4.18 -33.78 2.65
CA THR A 444 -2.82 -34.27 2.38
C THR A 444 -1.89 -33.13 2.04
N ASN A 445 -0.68 -33.15 2.60
CA ASN A 445 0.36 -32.18 2.26
C ASN A 445 0.78 -32.34 0.79
N ALA A 446 0.61 -31.29 0.00
CA ALA A 446 0.94 -31.22 -1.43
C ALA A 446 2.44 -31.38 -1.71
N LEU A 447 3.29 -31.24 -0.69
CA LEU A 447 4.74 -31.45 -0.78
C LEU A 447 5.16 -32.90 -0.49
N LEU A 448 4.22 -33.82 -0.19
CA LEU A 448 4.54 -35.22 0.10
C LEU A 448 5.33 -35.89 -1.05
N GLY A 449 4.94 -35.62 -2.29
CA GLY A 449 5.60 -36.10 -3.50
C GLY A 449 6.64 -35.15 -4.09
N LEU A 450 7.18 -34.20 -3.32
CA LEU A 450 8.19 -33.26 -3.81
C LEU A 450 9.49 -34.01 -4.14
N SER A 451 9.81 -34.12 -5.44
CA SER A 451 10.98 -34.82 -5.95
C SER A 451 12.14 -33.89 -6.28
N SER A 452 11.87 -32.61 -6.54
CA SER A 452 12.89 -31.72 -7.09
C SER A 452 12.72 -30.26 -6.70
N ASN A 453 13.84 -29.63 -6.35
CA ASN A 453 14.00 -28.19 -6.27
C ASN A 453 14.93 -27.73 -7.40
N THR A 454 14.38 -27.04 -8.40
CA THR A 454 15.08 -26.69 -9.64
C THR A 454 16.11 -25.57 -9.43
N LYS A 455 16.83 -25.19 -10.49
CA LYS A 455 17.80 -24.07 -10.49
C LYS A 455 17.19 -22.70 -10.15
N LYS A 456 15.86 -22.55 -10.18
CA LYS A 456 15.14 -21.33 -9.75
C LYS A 456 14.46 -21.49 -8.39
N GLY A 457 14.40 -22.72 -7.87
CA GLY A 457 13.65 -23.06 -6.67
C GLY A 457 14.41 -22.74 -5.39
N SER A 458 13.68 -22.40 -4.35
CA SER A 458 14.18 -22.30 -2.99
C SER A 458 13.20 -23.00 -2.05
N LEU A 459 13.71 -23.86 -1.17
CA LEU A 459 12.94 -24.51 -0.11
C LEU A 459 13.54 -24.15 1.24
N THR A 460 12.78 -23.49 2.11
CA THR A 460 13.19 -23.19 3.49
C THR A 460 12.20 -23.79 4.47
N ILE A 461 12.71 -24.53 5.45
CA ILE A 461 11.91 -25.13 6.52
C ILE A 461 12.40 -24.54 7.83
N GLN A 462 11.51 -23.81 8.51
CA GLN A 462 11.84 -23.01 9.67
C GLN A 462 10.68 -22.92 10.66
N GLY A 463 10.89 -22.23 11.79
CA GLY A 463 9.83 -22.03 12.78
C GLY A 463 9.30 -23.33 13.39
N LYS A 464 10.16 -24.34 13.51
CA LYS A 464 9.81 -25.69 13.98
C LYS A 464 8.91 -26.48 13.03
N ALA A 465 8.82 -26.06 11.76
CA ALA A 465 8.16 -26.83 10.72
C ALA A 465 8.86 -28.18 10.50
N ALA A 466 8.08 -29.18 10.11
CA ALA A 466 8.55 -30.50 9.71
C ALA A 466 7.99 -30.83 8.33
N LEU A 467 8.87 -31.19 7.40
CA LEU A 467 8.50 -31.72 6.08
C LEU A 467 8.96 -33.17 5.96
N THR A 468 8.07 -34.04 5.48
CA THR A 468 8.40 -35.41 5.09
C THR A 468 7.93 -35.65 3.67
N THR A 469 8.85 -36.04 2.78
CA THR A 469 8.52 -36.54 1.44
C THR A 469 8.47 -38.08 1.45
N ASN A 470 7.89 -38.71 0.43
CA ASN A 470 7.84 -40.18 0.31
C ASN A 470 8.73 -40.74 -0.83
N ILE A 471 9.47 -39.88 -1.52
CA ILE A 471 10.32 -40.21 -2.65
C ILE A 471 11.66 -39.49 -2.57
N ALA A 472 12.60 -39.86 -3.45
CA ALA A 472 13.89 -39.20 -3.60
C ALA A 472 13.74 -37.72 -3.92
N PHE A 473 14.64 -36.91 -3.36
CA PHE A 473 14.64 -35.47 -3.54
C PHE A 473 15.95 -34.99 -4.16
N THR A 474 15.86 -34.22 -5.24
CA THR A 474 17.00 -33.59 -5.91
C THR A 474 16.96 -32.07 -5.71
N ASN A 475 18.02 -31.51 -5.15
CA ASN A 475 18.22 -30.07 -5.09
C ASN A 475 19.20 -29.61 -6.17
N ALA A 476 18.88 -28.52 -6.86
CA ALA A 476 19.74 -27.87 -7.86
C ALA A 476 19.97 -26.38 -7.57
N HIS A 477 19.38 -25.86 -6.49
CA HIS A 477 19.57 -24.49 -6.02
C HIS A 477 19.58 -24.48 -4.49
N ASN A 478 18.63 -23.83 -3.80
CA ASN A 478 18.71 -23.63 -2.35
C ASN A 478 17.71 -24.50 -1.58
N THR A 479 18.22 -25.27 -0.62
CA THR A 479 17.44 -25.90 0.44
C THR A 479 18.00 -25.46 1.79
N SER A 480 17.18 -24.97 2.70
CA SER A 480 17.60 -24.61 4.06
C SER A 480 16.69 -25.23 5.11
N VAL A 481 17.27 -25.98 6.04
CA VAL A 481 16.61 -26.51 7.22
C VAL A 481 17.13 -25.73 8.42
N LYS A 482 16.34 -24.77 8.92
CA LYS A 482 16.73 -23.91 10.04
C LYS A 482 16.69 -24.68 11.36
N ALA A 483 17.27 -24.10 12.40
CA ALA A 483 17.30 -24.65 13.76
C ALA A 483 15.89 -25.11 14.22
N ASN A 484 15.87 -26.23 14.95
CA ASN A 484 14.66 -26.87 15.50
C ASN A 484 13.61 -27.32 14.47
N SER A 485 13.93 -27.27 13.18
CA SER A 485 13.04 -27.69 12.09
C SER A 485 13.60 -28.95 11.43
N SER A 486 12.76 -29.70 10.70
CA SER A 486 13.19 -30.97 10.11
C SER A 486 12.75 -31.16 8.66
N PHE A 487 13.61 -31.79 7.88
CA PHE A 487 13.29 -32.32 6.56
C PHE A 487 13.64 -33.80 6.49
N THR A 488 12.64 -34.66 6.26
CA THR A 488 12.84 -36.10 6.06
C THR A 488 12.54 -36.47 4.61
N VAL A 489 13.54 -37.00 3.91
CA VAL A 489 13.35 -37.73 2.65
C VAL A 489 12.97 -39.16 2.99
N GLY A 490 11.66 -39.45 2.90
CA GLY A 490 11.09 -40.75 3.27
C GLY A 490 11.21 -41.81 2.17
N GLY A 491 10.55 -42.95 2.39
CA GLY A 491 10.49 -44.05 1.41
C GLY A 491 11.82 -44.74 1.14
N ALA A 492 12.76 -44.73 2.10
CA ALA A 492 14.12 -45.25 1.91
C ALA A 492 14.80 -44.68 0.64
N SER A 493 14.65 -43.37 0.43
CA SER A 493 15.12 -42.69 -0.76
C SER A 493 16.30 -41.76 -0.47
N THR A 494 17.00 -41.34 -1.54
CA THR A 494 18.21 -40.51 -1.46
C THR A 494 17.89 -39.02 -1.53
N TYR A 495 18.71 -38.22 -0.86
CA TYR A 495 18.82 -36.78 -1.11
C TYR A 495 19.99 -36.55 -2.07
N THR A 496 19.75 -35.93 -3.22
CA THR A 496 20.80 -35.62 -4.21
C THR A 496 20.95 -34.12 -4.35
N GLN A 497 22.15 -33.60 -4.15
CA GLN A 497 22.49 -32.19 -4.38
C GLN A 497 23.32 -32.09 -5.66
N THR A 498 22.81 -31.34 -6.63
CA THR A 498 23.40 -31.18 -7.97
C THR A 498 23.93 -29.78 -8.24
N GLY A 499 23.57 -28.80 -7.41
CA GLY A 499 24.00 -27.40 -7.53
C GLY A 499 23.42 -26.51 -6.45
N GLY A 500 23.91 -25.28 -6.33
CA GLY A 500 23.46 -24.36 -5.27
C GLY A 500 23.89 -24.81 -3.87
N THR A 501 23.02 -24.64 -2.88
CA THR A 501 23.33 -24.88 -1.46
C THR A 501 22.28 -25.72 -0.74
N THR A 502 22.74 -26.59 0.16
CA THR A 502 21.93 -27.23 1.18
C THR A 502 22.48 -26.76 2.53
N LYS A 503 21.73 -25.90 3.24
CA LYS A 503 22.11 -25.39 4.57
C LYS A 503 21.31 -26.08 5.68
N VAL A 504 21.99 -26.78 6.58
CA VAL A 504 21.36 -27.57 7.66
C VAL A 504 21.80 -27.07 9.02
N ASP A 505 20.89 -26.39 9.71
CA ASP A 505 21.00 -25.98 11.12
C ASP A 505 20.02 -26.74 12.02
N GLY A 506 18.96 -27.31 11.43
CA GLY A 506 18.05 -28.27 12.06
C GLY A 506 18.47 -29.71 11.79
N THR A 507 17.50 -30.55 11.40
CA THR A 507 17.75 -31.96 11.06
C THR A 507 17.30 -32.28 9.64
N LEU A 508 18.20 -32.78 8.81
CA LEU A 508 17.88 -33.34 7.50
C LEU A 508 18.12 -34.85 7.51
N SER A 509 17.11 -35.65 7.19
CA SER A 509 17.17 -37.13 7.23
C SER A 509 16.97 -37.71 5.83
N ALA A 510 17.82 -38.64 5.41
CA ALA A 510 17.69 -39.38 4.14
C ALA A 510 18.31 -40.77 4.30
N THR A 511 17.48 -41.78 4.58
CA THR A 511 17.97 -43.08 5.07
C THR A 511 18.75 -43.88 4.02
N ALA A 512 18.49 -43.69 2.72
CA ALA A 512 19.31 -44.29 1.67
C ALA A 512 20.56 -43.47 1.31
N GLY A 513 20.74 -42.29 1.91
CA GLY A 513 21.96 -41.49 1.79
C GLY A 513 21.75 -40.09 1.23
N PHE A 514 22.82 -39.31 1.31
CA PHE A 514 22.98 -37.97 0.75
C PHE A 514 24.11 -38.00 -0.28
N ALA A 515 23.78 -37.78 -1.55
CA ALA A 515 24.76 -37.66 -2.63
C ALA A 515 25.00 -36.17 -2.94
N LEU A 516 26.18 -35.66 -2.61
CA LEU A 516 26.60 -34.28 -2.91
C LEU A 516 27.43 -34.28 -4.21
N GLN A 517 26.73 -34.20 -5.34
CA GLN A 517 27.30 -34.28 -6.69
C GLN A 517 27.73 -32.91 -7.26
N GLY A 518 27.21 -31.81 -6.70
CA GLY A 518 27.59 -30.44 -7.05
C GLY A 518 27.13 -29.45 -5.98
N GLY A 519 27.52 -28.17 -6.08
CA GLY A 519 27.13 -27.16 -5.10
C GLY A 519 27.77 -27.35 -3.72
N SER A 520 27.03 -27.07 -2.65
CA SER A 520 27.55 -27.23 -1.28
C SER A 520 26.55 -27.76 -0.26
N LEU A 521 27.08 -28.45 0.74
CA LEU A 521 26.45 -28.73 2.03
C LEU A 521 27.11 -27.86 3.09
N LEU A 522 26.33 -27.14 3.88
CA LEU A 522 26.85 -26.30 4.96
C LEU A 522 25.89 -26.22 6.16
N GLY A 523 26.35 -25.65 7.26
CA GLY A 523 25.55 -25.41 8.47
C GLY A 523 26.13 -26.07 9.72
N LYS A 524 25.35 -26.05 10.80
CA LYS A 524 25.74 -26.52 12.16
C LYS A 524 24.75 -27.50 12.78
N GLY A 525 23.90 -28.10 11.94
CA GLY A 525 22.84 -29.01 12.33
C GLY A 525 23.23 -30.47 12.20
N LYS A 526 22.22 -31.31 11.97
CA LYS A 526 22.31 -32.76 11.86
C LYS A 526 21.89 -33.22 10.48
N VAL A 527 22.74 -33.99 9.82
CA VAL A 527 22.41 -34.74 8.61
C VAL A 527 22.32 -36.20 9.01
N ALA A 528 21.10 -36.71 9.13
CA ALA A 528 20.79 -38.10 9.44
C ALA A 528 20.80 -38.97 8.16
N ALA A 529 21.98 -39.12 7.56
CA ALA A 529 22.22 -39.86 6.33
C ALA A 529 23.70 -40.22 6.19
N SER A 530 24.01 -41.25 5.41
CA SER A 530 25.37 -41.44 4.90
C SER A 530 25.65 -40.46 3.77
N VAL A 531 26.70 -39.66 3.91
CA VAL A 531 27.06 -38.58 2.97
C VAL A 531 28.20 -39.03 2.07
N VAL A 532 27.97 -38.99 0.77
CA VAL A 532 29.00 -39.13 -0.27
C VAL A 532 29.22 -37.76 -0.91
N SER A 533 30.44 -37.23 -0.80
CA SER A 533 30.79 -35.88 -1.24
C SER A 533 31.76 -35.89 -2.43
N ASP A 534 31.26 -35.46 -3.58
CA ASP A 534 32.03 -35.08 -4.76
C ASP A 534 32.22 -33.55 -4.85
N SER A 535 31.73 -32.80 -3.85
CA SER A 535 31.70 -31.33 -3.85
C SER A 535 32.02 -30.73 -2.47
N ILE A 536 31.52 -29.51 -2.18
CA ILE A 536 31.96 -28.73 -1.01
C ILE A 536 31.11 -29.02 0.22
N VAL A 537 31.76 -29.45 1.30
CA VAL A 537 31.18 -29.51 2.65
C VAL A 537 31.82 -28.41 3.51
N THR A 538 31.00 -27.61 4.19
CA THR A 538 31.48 -26.59 5.14
C THR A 538 30.87 -26.84 6.51
N ALA A 539 31.70 -27.10 7.52
CA ALA A 539 31.23 -27.26 8.90
C ALA A 539 30.99 -25.88 9.56
N GLY A 540 29.93 -25.21 9.12
CA GLY A 540 29.65 -23.82 9.47
C GLY A 540 28.66 -23.18 8.52
N ASP A 541 28.08 -22.05 8.93
CA ASP A 541 27.03 -21.35 8.17
C ASP A 541 27.57 -20.62 6.92
N SER A 542 28.88 -20.46 6.81
CA SER A 542 29.60 -19.91 5.67
C SER A 542 31.10 -20.20 5.84
N THR A 543 31.92 -19.89 4.83
CA THR A 543 33.38 -19.95 4.96
C THR A 543 33.97 -18.92 5.95
N ASN A 544 33.15 -18.04 6.54
CA ASN A 544 33.56 -17.05 7.54
C ASN A 544 32.94 -17.28 8.92
N ALA A 545 32.21 -18.40 9.11
CA ALA A 545 31.51 -18.70 10.35
C ALA A 545 31.68 -20.17 10.70
N SER A 546 32.32 -20.45 11.83
CA SER A 546 32.49 -21.81 12.34
C SER A 546 31.17 -22.46 12.75
N GLY A 547 31.14 -23.78 12.72
CA GLY A 547 30.01 -24.58 13.22
C GLY A 547 30.38 -26.04 13.48
N LYS A 548 29.47 -26.77 14.10
CA LYS A 548 29.56 -28.23 14.26
C LYS A 548 28.51 -28.89 13.39
N LEU A 549 28.91 -29.39 12.22
CA LEU A 549 28.02 -30.17 11.36
C LEU A 549 28.10 -31.64 11.78
N SER A 550 26.97 -32.25 12.11
CA SER A 550 26.93 -33.64 12.58
C SER A 550 26.34 -34.55 11.51
N ILE A 551 27.08 -35.59 11.09
CA ILE A 551 26.60 -36.66 10.22
C ILE A 551 26.23 -37.85 11.10
N ILE A 552 24.93 -38.16 11.18
CA ILE A 552 24.34 -39.13 12.11
C ILE A 552 23.35 -40.05 11.38
N GLY A 553 22.67 -40.95 12.11
CA GLY A 553 21.50 -41.71 11.64
C GLY A 553 21.75 -42.74 10.51
N GLY A 554 21.01 -43.85 10.49
CA GLY A 554 21.25 -44.94 9.54
C GLY A 554 22.68 -45.49 9.67
N THR A 555 23.40 -45.64 8.55
CA THR A 555 24.84 -45.96 8.55
C THR A 555 25.74 -44.75 8.82
N GLY A 556 25.23 -43.52 8.82
CA GLY A 556 25.88 -42.30 9.33
C GLY A 556 27.34 -42.07 8.93
N THR A 557 27.77 -42.53 7.76
CA THR A 557 29.16 -42.45 7.31
C THR A 557 29.42 -41.19 6.49
N TYR A 558 30.66 -40.71 6.48
CA TYR A 558 31.12 -39.66 5.58
C TYR A 558 32.14 -40.21 4.59
N THR A 559 31.94 -40.03 3.29
CA THR A 559 32.91 -40.38 2.25
C THR A 559 33.18 -39.17 1.40
N GLN A 560 34.38 -38.59 1.53
CA GLN A 560 34.86 -37.54 0.64
C GLN A 560 35.64 -38.18 -0.51
N ARG A 561 35.20 -37.95 -1.74
CA ARG A 561 35.88 -38.42 -2.95
C ARG A 561 36.97 -37.43 -3.40
N ALA A 562 37.72 -37.79 -4.43
CA ALA A 562 38.88 -37.02 -4.89
C ALA A 562 38.56 -35.56 -5.28
N THR A 563 37.35 -35.29 -5.77
CA THR A 563 36.88 -33.94 -6.11
C THR A 563 36.24 -33.19 -4.93
N GLY A 564 35.96 -33.89 -3.84
CA GLY A 564 35.33 -33.32 -2.66
C GLY A 564 36.26 -32.38 -1.90
N THR A 565 35.67 -31.39 -1.23
CA THR A 565 36.38 -30.41 -0.41
C THR A 565 35.69 -30.26 0.95
N LEU A 566 36.46 -30.31 2.04
CA LEU A 566 36.01 -29.94 3.38
C LEU A 566 36.58 -28.57 3.75
N ASN A 567 35.71 -27.63 4.15
CA ASN A 567 36.10 -26.32 4.65
C ASN A 567 35.94 -26.25 6.18
N ILE A 568 36.99 -25.82 6.87
CA ILE A 568 37.07 -25.65 8.31
C ILE A 568 37.50 -24.22 8.64
N GLN A 569 36.74 -23.55 9.50
CA GLN A 569 37.07 -22.23 10.04
C GLN A 569 37.60 -22.34 11.46
N ILE A 570 38.63 -21.57 11.80
CA ILE A 570 39.25 -21.50 13.14
C ILE A 570 39.30 -20.03 13.58
N GLY A 571 38.58 -19.69 14.64
CA GLY A 571 38.46 -18.33 15.19
C GLY A 571 38.56 -18.29 16.71
N GLY A 572 39.01 -19.38 17.32
CA GLY A 572 39.15 -19.58 18.76
C GLY A 572 39.08 -21.06 19.12
N ILE A 573 39.20 -21.38 20.41
CA ILE A 573 39.41 -22.76 20.91
C ILE A 573 38.11 -23.52 21.26
N ASP A 574 36.94 -22.91 21.14
CA ASP A 574 35.66 -23.55 21.47
C ASP A 574 35.08 -24.28 20.24
N VAL A 575 34.85 -25.60 20.34
CA VAL A 575 34.31 -26.40 19.23
C VAL A 575 32.89 -25.99 18.86
N GLY A 576 32.61 -25.87 17.56
CA GLY A 576 31.31 -25.51 17.01
C GLY A 576 30.89 -24.04 17.24
N GLY A 577 31.46 -23.36 18.23
CA GLY A 577 31.25 -21.94 18.50
C GLY A 577 32.33 -21.06 17.87
N LYS A 578 33.60 -21.42 18.05
CA LYS A 578 34.77 -20.64 17.60
C LYS A 578 35.68 -21.38 16.64
N TYR A 579 35.65 -22.71 16.57
CA TYR A 579 36.23 -23.46 15.46
C TYR A 579 35.28 -24.53 14.92
N SER A 580 35.53 -24.96 13.70
CA SER A 580 34.64 -25.84 12.94
C SER A 580 34.94 -27.31 13.20
N GLN A 581 33.89 -28.14 13.28
CA GLN A 581 34.03 -29.58 13.38
C GLN A 581 33.02 -30.30 12.50
N LEU A 582 33.50 -31.24 11.69
CA LEU A 582 32.66 -32.26 11.07
C LEU A 582 32.61 -33.48 12.01
N ALA A 583 31.48 -33.68 12.68
CA ALA A 583 31.29 -34.79 13.61
C ALA A 583 30.54 -35.93 12.93
N VAL A 584 31.24 -37.01 12.59
CA VAL A 584 30.68 -38.20 11.94
C VAL A 584 30.43 -39.26 13.00
N ALA A 585 29.21 -39.81 13.06
CA ALA A 585 28.85 -40.81 14.05
C ALA A 585 29.54 -42.17 13.80
N ASN A 586 29.67 -42.54 12.52
CA ASN A 586 30.28 -43.80 12.10
C ASN A 586 31.59 -43.54 11.33
N GLY A 587 31.89 -44.31 10.28
CA GLY A 587 33.14 -44.23 9.54
C GLY A 587 33.28 -42.96 8.68
N ALA A 588 34.49 -42.42 8.61
CA ALA A 588 34.89 -41.35 7.69
C ALA A 588 36.00 -41.81 6.74
N SER A 589 35.75 -41.77 5.43
CA SER A 589 36.73 -42.01 4.37
C SER A 589 37.12 -40.69 3.71
N LEU A 590 38.42 -40.38 3.70
CA LEU A 590 38.94 -39.07 3.30
C LEU A 590 39.78 -39.17 2.03
N ALA A 591 39.50 -38.27 1.08
CA ALA A 591 40.28 -37.98 -0.12
C ALA A 591 40.10 -36.50 -0.50
N GLY A 592 40.72 -36.05 -1.58
CA GLY A 592 40.50 -34.70 -2.11
C GLY A 592 41.08 -33.61 -1.21
N THR A 593 40.34 -32.51 -1.02
CA THR A 593 40.90 -31.28 -0.42
C THR A 593 40.35 -30.98 0.98
N LEU A 594 41.21 -30.52 1.89
CA LEU A 594 40.87 -29.82 3.12
C LEU A 594 41.30 -28.36 3.00
N ASN A 595 40.39 -27.42 3.29
CA ASN A 595 40.70 -26.00 3.41
C ASN A 595 40.54 -25.55 4.86
N ILE A 596 41.61 -24.98 5.40
CA ILE A 596 41.63 -24.37 6.73
C ILE A 596 41.64 -22.86 6.55
N LYS A 597 40.80 -22.17 7.31
CA LYS A 597 40.73 -20.71 7.30
C LYS A 597 40.68 -20.13 8.70
N LEU A 598 41.67 -19.31 9.04
CA LEU A 598 41.59 -18.44 10.21
C LEU A 598 40.54 -17.34 9.99
N ILE A 599 39.73 -17.06 11.01
CA ILE A 599 38.69 -16.01 10.96
C ILE A 599 38.93 -14.96 12.05
N LYS A 600 38.52 -13.70 11.77
CA LYS A 600 38.55 -12.56 12.72
C LYS A 600 39.93 -12.23 13.31
N ASN A 601 41.01 -12.35 12.53
CA ASN A 601 42.38 -12.12 12.99
C ASN A 601 42.80 -13.01 14.17
N PHE A 602 42.13 -14.16 14.36
CA PHE A 602 42.51 -15.10 15.40
C PHE A 602 43.91 -15.65 15.11
N LEU A 603 44.78 -15.50 16.11
CA LEU A 603 46.12 -16.07 16.12
C LEU A 603 46.14 -17.16 17.21
N PRO A 604 46.14 -18.44 16.84
CA PRO A 604 46.20 -19.52 17.83
C PRO A 604 47.62 -19.64 18.41
N ALA A 605 47.74 -20.07 19.65
CA ALA A 605 49.03 -20.21 20.33
C ALA A 605 49.68 -21.56 20.04
N ILE A 606 51.01 -21.62 20.04
CA ILE A 606 51.75 -22.89 19.99
C ILE A 606 51.25 -23.83 21.09
N GLY A 607 50.93 -25.07 20.71
CA GLY A 607 50.33 -26.07 21.59
C GLY A 607 48.80 -26.13 21.53
N ASP A 608 48.12 -25.13 20.95
CA ASP A 608 46.68 -25.22 20.69
C ASP A 608 46.38 -26.39 19.76
N THR A 609 45.31 -27.13 20.06
CA THR A 609 44.85 -28.26 19.24
C THR A 609 43.39 -28.10 18.85
N PHE A 610 43.09 -28.43 17.60
CA PHE A 610 41.76 -28.33 17.01
C PHE A 610 41.36 -29.69 16.42
N THR A 611 40.39 -30.37 17.04
CA THR A 611 39.83 -31.62 16.49
C THR A 611 38.75 -31.29 15.45
N ILE A 612 39.16 -31.20 14.20
CA ILE A 612 38.33 -30.73 13.08
C ILE A 612 37.41 -31.82 12.50
N LEU A 613 37.72 -33.09 12.75
CA LEU A 613 36.90 -34.24 12.37
C LEU A 613 36.92 -35.31 13.46
N THR A 614 35.75 -35.87 13.77
CA THR A 614 35.60 -37.06 14.64
C THR A 614 34.81 -38.14 13.90
N ALA A 615 35.15 -39.41 14.10
CA ALA A 615 34.52 -40.59 13.51
C ALA A 615 34.68 -41.83 14.41
N SER A 616 33.90 -42.89 14.20
CA SER A 616 34.14 -44.19 14.86
C SER A 616 35.34 -44.93 14.27
N ALA A 617 35.64 -44.68 13.00
CA ALA A 617 36.83 -45.12 12.29
C ALA A 617 37.15 -44.16 11.15
N ARG A 618 38.42 -43.94 10.86
CA ARG A 618 38.90 -43.04 9.80
C ARG A 618 39.82 -43.78 8.83
N THR A 619 39.56 -43.66 7.54
CA THR A 619 40.38 -44.20 6.45
C THR A 619 40.76 -43.13 5.42
N GLY A 620 41.78 -43.39 4.61
CA GLY A 620 42.30 -42.42 3.62
C GLY A 620 43.09 -41.27 4.27
N GLN A 621 43.34 -40.17 3.57
CA GLN A 621 43.87 -38.89 4.07
C GLN A 621 43.46 -37.81 3.06
N PHE A 622 43.48 -36.52 3.43
CA PHE A 622 43.28 -35.47 2.43
C PHE A 622 44.50 -35.44 1.49
N SER A 623 44.25 -35.43 0.18
CA SER A 623 45.29 -35.36 -0.85
C SER A 623 45.90 -33.96 -0.94
N THR A 624 45.13 -32.93 -0.59
CA THR A 624 45.58 -31.54 -0.56
C THR A 624 45.07 -30.87 0.72
N VAL A 625 45.94 -30.14 1.42
CA VAL A 625 45.59 -29.37 2.59
C VAL A 625 46.03 -27.93 2.39
N ASN A 626 45.07 -27.01 2.34
CA ASN A 626 45.31 -25.58 2.18
C ASN A 626 45.14 -24.87 3.52
N GLY A 627 45.91 -23.79 3.72
CA GLY A 627 45.80 -22.95 4.92
C GLY A 627 46.53 -23.49 6.16
N LEU A 628 47.62 -24.26 5.96
CA LEU A 628 48.47 -24.72 7.06
C LEU A 628 49.32 -23.60 7.67
N SER A 629 49.80 -22.66 6.86
CA SER A 629 50.57 -21.52 7.36
C SER A 629 49.67 -20.57 8.17
N ILE A 630 50.10 -20.23 9.39
CA ILE A 630 49.40 -19.26 10.25
C ILE A 630 50.04 -17.89 10.06
N ASN A 631 51.36 -17.81 10.15
CA ASN A 631 52.18 -16.63 9.89
C ASN A 631 53.61 -17.06 9.48
N SER A 632 54.60 -16.17 9.59
CA SER A 632 55.99 -16.46 9.21
C SER A 632 56.74 -17.40 10.15
N GLY A 633 56.24 -17.65 11.37
CA GLY A 633 56.91 -18.46 12.40
C GLY A 633 56.05 -19.58 13.00
N GLU A 634 54.79 -19.73 12.58
CA GLU A 634 53.84 -20.71 13.11
C GLU A 634 53.03 -21.36 11.99
N HIS A 635 52.72 -22.65 12.14
CA HIS A 635 51.86 -23.38 11.22
C HIS A 635 51.02 -24.44 11.94
N PHE A 636 49.97 -24.90 11.28
CA PHE A 636 49.22 -26.08 11.67
C PHE A 636 49.97 -27.33 11.19
N GLU A 637 50.29 -28.22 12.13
CA GLU A 637 50.64 -29.59 11.84
C GLU A 637 49.38 -30.45 11.86
N ILE A 638 49.13 -31.20 10.78
CA ILE A 638 47.95 -32.06 10.65
C ILE A 638 48.28 -33.49 11.08
N SER A 639 47.45 -34.07 11.95
CA SER A 639 47.57 -35.46 12.38
C SER A 639 46.29 -36.26 12.09
N TYR A 640 46.50 -37.52 11.72
CA TYR A 640 45.44 -38.45 11.28
C TYR A 640 45.36 -39.66 12.23
N ALA A 641 44.62 -39.51 13.32
CA ALA A 641 44.37 -40.60 14.27
C ALA A 641 43.33 -41.61 13.73
N PRO A 642 43.20 -42.81 14.32
CA PRO A 642 42.20 -43.81 13.88
C PRO A 642 40.75 -43.32 13.92
N THR A 643 40.44 -42.31 14.74
CA THR A 643 39.07 -41.80 14.97
C THR A 643 38.93 -40.29 14.78
N SER A 644 40.01 -39.58 14.39
CA SER A 644 39.96 -38.12 14.26
C SER A 644 40.99 -37.55 13.28
N VAL A 645 40.75 -36.30 12.87
CA VAL A 645 41.75 -35.42 12.25
C VAL A 645 41.93 -34.22 13.17
N GLN A 646 43.17 -33.92 13.52
CA GLN A 646 43.52 -32.83 14.42
C GLN A 646 44.55 -31.90 13.78
N LEU A 647 44.45 -30.63 14.11
CA LEU A 647 45.45 -29.61 13.80
C LEU A 647 46.11 -29.19 15.11
N ALA A 648 47.42 -29.30 15.20
CA ALA A 648 48.20 -28.75 16.31
C ALA A 648 48.95 -27.51 15.82
N VAL A 649 49.01 -26.47 16.63
CA VAL A 649 49.85 -25.30 16.33
C VAL A 649 51.25 -25.57 16.82
N VAL A 650 52.20 -25.50 15.90
CA VAL A 650 53.61 -25.72 16.18
C VAL A 650 54.44 -24.56 15.65
N SER A 651 55.63 -24.39 16.21
CA SER A 651 56.62 -23.50 15.61
C SER A 651 56.90 -23.95 14.18
N GLY A 652 57.09 -22.98 13.28
CA GLY A 652 57.63 -23.26 11.95
C GLY A 652 58.98 -23.99 12.04
N PRO A 653 59.37 -24.75 11.01
CA PRO A 653 60.79 -24.95 10.75
C PRO A 653 61.51 -23.60 10.58
#